data_AF-A0A4Y9R077-F1
#
_entry.id   AF-A0A4Y9R077-F1
#
_cell.length_a   1.000
_cell.length_b   1.000
_cell.length_c   1.000
_cell.angle_alpha   90.00
_cell.angle_beta   90.00
_cell.angle_gamma   90.00
#
_symmetry.space_group_name_H-M   'P 1'
#
loop_
_entity.id
_entity.type
_entity.pdbx_description
1 polymer ?
#
loop_
_entity_poly.entity_id
_entity_poly.type
_entity_poly.pdbx_seq_one_letter_code
_entity_poly.pdbx_strand_id
1 'polypeptide(L)'
;MKLAPRRRLTLIGVSLALLALGAGVASQVSDALGLQSQPSVGIPVENLTVAPASAVVLPPEFTAIDAPDDLRVSTAVDELRDAVADAGTTSGTATLTVTFDSVEASGEGYSVSGTPTDIRITAASRSGAVLGVYDLAAAVRAGRPVTENLGRTVESKLPFRMVDLGAVGVEPDADAYAAGTDYSHNSNAFKDVILADAPYIDDAALARATIDFEEYVRHTLALGYNAIAVPGFIEYVTFEGVGDGTEVYAADDPHRARAEAMRAAFGPMLDYAHELGMKVYFRTDMLALTTPLQEYFERTFGGLATDDPAFWDVYRAGLDELYAAMPSADGVVVRIGEAGRVYDLPGWDYYSELAVTSVASVRAMLTTFSDQAEASGREVIFRSWSVGVGAVGDMHTDPESNAEVLDGIDSPALVVSTKYSLGDFYSYLPLNTTLDSGSQRRIVEFQSRREFEDYGALPNDLGVLYQQALAHFIAANPNVEGIWTWTQDGGPWRAGPLTLELKAGFWQLYELNTRLTVDLARNPDADPAELTADWIRQYFSDDPATVQAIGAAMADSRAAVTGGLYIGPFASQRVRALGLEPPPMMWIFEWDILTGDSAVLDVIYHVSKPELEQAIAEGEAAVETATSMRDAIAATDADAWRDDTLREHFVDTLDYQVNLFQTLGSYRTMVLRHAQWLDTGSDAAYSDWAQAKTAFQGFAAVHEANYAGDLDLPAYNLTAARIGMERATLDLPMAWLARVILVLLALWLALGILAGRAPFSRWPGAAAARALWLAGTRPWRATDAVAGLSRLSKVLLVVVPAALLVVSRGILTWFIAPTHLLFTLAAWLVFAAGIAVVMRKSSPWPVIAAAGGAIALRVVLLLAVLAVRGPGYYWFGFWTDPTARTLYITVAFALFAWVLVAVGWSLAGQIGGRRATGAVLGASGLVLVLLGGFLGVVGLEQALTVWNDQMALLPWGLSRILGLTVYLEIPASTPWYAAAFGALLLVVGALLALRWRRSAVDSSPA
;
A
#
# COMPACT_ATOMS: atom_id res chain seq x y z
N MET A 1 -17.24 -10.34 65.76
CA MET A 1 -17.68 -9.29 64.82
C MET A 1 -16.60 -8.19 64.59
N LYS A 2 -15.33 -8.56 64.26
CA LYS A 2 -14.20 -7.61 64.02
C LYS A 2 -13.45 -7.83 62.68
N LEU A 3 -14.04 -8.57 61.72
CA LEU A 3 -13.43 -8.92 60.42
C LEU A 3 -13.77 -7.95 59.26
N ALA A 4 -14.69 -7.00 59.48
CA ALA A 4 -15.20 -6.10 58.44
C ALA A 4 -14.20 -5.05 57.90
N PRO A 5 -13.34 -4.38 58.72
CA PRO A 5 -12.47 -3.32 58.20
C PRO A 5 -11.29 -3.84 57.37
N ARG A 6 -10.63 -4.93 57.80
CA ARG A 6 -9.51 -5.53 57.05
C ARG A 6 -9.92 -6.00 55.64
N ARG A 7 -11.10 -6.63 55.50
CA ARG A 7 -11.60 -7.09 54.19
C ARG A 7 -11.98 -5.92 53.27
N ARG A 8 -12.48 -4.81 53.83
CA ARG A 8 -12.75 -3.57 53.07
C ARG A 8 -11.47 -2.93 52.57
N LEU A 9 -10.45 -2.82 53.42
CA LEU A 9 -9.13 -2.30 53.02
C LEU A 9 -8.47 -3.19 51.95
N THR A 10 -8.59 -4.52 52.07
CA THR A 10 -8.07 -5.46 51.05
C THR A 10 -8.80 -5.29 49.72
N LEU A 11 -10.14 -5.14 49.74
CA LEU A 11 -10.92 -4.88 48.52
C LEU A 11 -10.47 -3.58 47.85
N ILE A 12 -10.34 -2.48 48.62
CA ILE A 12 -9.89 -1.18 48.09
C ILE A 12 -8.49 -1.31 47.47
N GLY A 13 -7.54 -1.92 48.19
CA GLY A 13 -6.18 -2.12 47.70
C GLY A 13 -6.13 -2.94 46.41
N VAL A 14 -6.91 -4.02 46.31
CA VAL A 14 -6.99 -4.85 45.10
C VAL A 14 -7.67 -4.09 43.95
N SER A 15 -8.77 -3.39 44.20
CA SER A 15 -9.42 -2.57 43.16
C SER A 15 -8.47 -1.50 42.61
N LEU A 16 -7.71 -0.82 43.46
CA LEU A 16 -6.69 0.15 43.04
C LEU A 16 -5.57 -0.51 42.24
N ALA A 17 -5.10 -1.68 42.65
CA ALA A 17 -4.08 -2.43 41.90
C ALA A 17 -4.59 -2.88 40.52
N LEU A 18 -5.84 -3.36 40.42
CA LEU A 18 -6.43 -3.75 39.14
C LEU A 18 -6.64 -2.56 38.20
N LEU A 19 -7.04 -1.40 38.75
CA LEU A 19 -7.14 -0.17 37.97
C LEU A 19 -5.75 0.32 37.53
N ALA A 20 -4.72 0.23 38.37
CA ALA A 20 -3.36 0.59 37.99
C ALA A 20 -2.82 -0.32 36.87
N LEU A 21 -3.07 -1.63 36.94
CA LEU A 21 -2.75 -2.57 35.85
C LEU A 21 -3.53 -2.23 34.57
N GLY A 22 -4.81 -1.92 34.69
CA GLY A 22 -5.64 -1.50 33.57
C GLY A 22 -5.13 -0.21 32.92
N ALA A 23 -4.69 0.77 33.72
CA ALA A 23 -4.08 2.00 33.24
C ALA A 23 -2.75 1.75 32.53
N GLY A 24 -1.94 0.80 33.04
CA GLY A 24 -0.73 0.36 32.36
C GLY A 24 -1.01 -0.24 30.97
N VAL A 25 -2.00 -1.13 30.86
CA VAL A 25 -2.43 -1.69 29.57
C VAL A 25 -2.98 -0.60 28.65
N ALA A 26 -3.78 0.33 29.19
CA ALA A 26 -4.34 1.43 28.43
C ALA A 26 -3.27 2.37 27.87
N SER A 27 -2.21 2.65 28.64
CA SER A 27 -1.04 3.41 28.17
C SER A 27 -0.41 2.70 26.98
N GLN A 28 -0.08 1.41 27.11
CA GLN A 28 0.56 0.66 26.03
C GLN A 28 -0.28 0.60 24.75
N VAL A 29 -1.61 0.47 24.86
CA VAL A 29 -2.51 0.51 23.70
C VAL A 29 -2.54 1.90 23.07
N SER A 30 -2.61 2.97 23.87
CA SER A 30 -2.60 4.34 23.36
C SER A 30 -1.26 4.70 22.71
N ASP A 31 -0.16 4.26 23.30
CA ASP A 31 1.20 4.44 22.76
C ASP A 31 1.35 3.71 21.42
N ALA A 32 0.87 2.46 21.33
CA ALA A 32 0.89 1.69 20.09
C ALA A 32 -0.02 2.27 18.98
N LEU A 33 -1.15 2.88 19.33
CA LEU A 33 -2.02 3.56 18.35
C LEU A 33 -1.40 4.85 17.82
N GLY A 34 -0.71 5.61 18.67
CA GLY A 34 0.17 6.71 18.25
C GLY A 34 -0.46 7.79 17.36
N LEU A 35 -1.79 7.99 17.38
CA LEU A 35 -2.47 8.90 16.44
C LEU A 35 -1.95 10.33 16.58
N GLN A 36 -1.38 10.86 15.51
CA GLN A 36 -0.89 12.23 15.38
C GLN A 36 -1.27 12.76 14.00
N SER A 37 -1.57 14.05 13.91
CA SER A 37 -1.80 14.73 12.63
C SER A 37 -1.21 16.12 12.68
N GLN A 38 -0.52 16.51 11.62
CA GLN A 38 0.02 17.85 11.44
C GLN A 38 -0.12 18.27 9.97
N PRO A 39 -0.24 19.58 9.68
CA PRO A 39 -0.30 20.03 8.30
C PRO A 39 0.92 19.58 7.50
N SER A 40 0.68 19.03 6.32
CA SER A 40 1.73 18.79 5.34
C SER A 40 2.27 20.13 4.86
N VAL A 41 3.60 20.26 4.80
CA VAL A 41 4.29 21.49 4.36
C VAL A 41 4.97 21.22 3.04
N GLY A 42 4.84 22.15 2.10
CA GLY A 42 5.50 22.06 0.79
C GLY A 42 4.79 21.15 -0.22
N ILE A 43 3.47 20.96 -0.08
CA ILE A 43 2.66 20.37 -1.14
C ILE A 43 2.71 21.33 -2.36
N PRO A 44 3.12 20.87 -3.54
CA PRO A 44 3.11 21.69 -4.76
C PRO A 44 1.70 22.20 -5.08
N VAL A 45 1.61 23.44 -5.55
CA VAL A 45 0.34 24.04 -6.00
C VAL A 45 0.31 24.00 -7.52
N GLU A 46 -0.66 23.28 -8.07
CA GLU A 46 -0.78 23.04 -9.51
C GLU A 46 -1.75 24.09 -10.10
N ASN A 47 -1.24 25.04 -10.87
CA ASN A 47 -2.04 26.02 -11.61
C ASN A 47 -1.86 25.80 -13.11
N LEU A 48 -2.67 24.94 -13.70
CA LEU A 48 -2.59 24.61 -15.11
C LEU A 48 -3.27 25.70 -15.97
N THR A 49 -2.75 25.87 -17.18
CA THR A 49 -3.27 26.80 -18.17
C THR A 49 -3.45 26.10 -19.51
N VAL A 50 -4.24 26.68 -20.39
CA VAL A 50 -4.47 26.17 -21.75
C VAL A 50 -3.65 26.99 -22.73
N ALA A 51 -2.94 26.32 -23.65
CA ALA A 51 -2.23 26.99 -24.72
C ALA A 51 -3.20 27.78 -25.61
N PRO A 52 -2.76 28.92 -26.18
CA PRO A 52 -3.56 29.65 -27.15
C PRO A 52 -3.83 28.80 -28.39
N ALA A 53 -5.04 28.90 -28.95
CA ALA A 53 -5.38 28.25 -30.21
C ALA A 53 -4.43 28.72 -31.32
N SER A 54 -3.75 27.78 -31.96
CA SER A 54 -2.78 28.03 -33.03
C SER A 54 -3.06 27.12 -34.23
N ALA A 55 -2.84 27.64 -35.43
CA ALA A 55 -2.99 26.87 -36.66
C ALA A 55 -1.76 25.98 -36.88
N VAL A 56 -1.98 24.75 -37.36
CA VAL A 56 -0.91 23.83 -37.75
C VAL A 56 -0.07 24.42 -38.88
N VAL A 57 1.25 24.27 -38.74
CA VAL A 57 2.23 24.61 -39.76
C VAL A 57 2.57 23.34 -40.53
N LEU A 58 2.13 23.29 -41.79
CA LEU A 58 2.43 22.15 -42.66
C LEU A 58 3.94 21.99 -42.88
N PRO A 59 4.47 20.77 -42.80
CA PRO A 59 5.89 20.51 -43.04
C PRO A 59 6.24 20.73 -44.52
N PRO A 60 7.51 21.05 -44.85
CA PRO A 60 7.97 20.99 -46.23
C PRO A 60 8.14 19.54 -46.68
N GLU A 61 8.08 19.30 -48.00
CA GLU A 61 8.59 18.06 -48.56
C GLU A 61 10.13 18.07 -48.53
N PHE A 62 10.75 17.10 -47.86
CA PHE A 62 12.21 16.94 -47.87
C PHE A 62 12.66 16.24 -49.15
N THR A 63 12.93 17.03 -50.20
CA THR A 63 13.31 16.55 -51.53
C THR A 63 14.68 15.86 -51.58
N ALA A 64 15.56 16.15 -50.62
CA ALA A 64 16.83 15.47 -50.41
C ALA A 64 17.24 15.56 -48.95
N ILE A 65 17.75 14.45 -48.40
CA ILE A 65 18.36 14.36 -47.07
C ILE A 65 19.77 13.80 -47.26
N ASP A 66 20.79 14.63 -46.99
CA ASP A 66 22.20 14.24 -46.98
C ASP A 66 22.62 14.03 -45.52
N ALA A 67 22.73 12.78 -45.10
CA ALA A 67 23.02 12.39 -43.73
C ALA A 67 23.96 11.17 -43.70
N PRO A 68 24.76 10.99 -42.64
CA PRO A 68 25.57 9.79 -42.46
C PRO A 68 24.72 8.51 -42.56
N ASP A 69 25.29 7.51 -43.24
CA ASP A 69 24.65 6.21 -43.47
C ASP A 69 25.04 5.23 -42.35
N ASP A 70 24.45 5.43 -41.17
CA ASP A 70 24.51 4.49 -40.03
C ASP A 70 23.13 4.33 -39.38
N LEU A 71 22.91 3.17 -38.75
CA LEU A 71 21.60 2.74 -38.25
C LEU A 71 20.92 3.81 -37.38
N ARG A 72 21.69 4.50 -36.54
CA ARG A 72 21.15 5.49 -35.61
C ARG A 72 20.64 6.75 -36.32
N VAL A 73 21.41 7.26 -37.28
CA VAL A 73 21.00 8.43 -38.07
C VAL A 73 19.88 8.07 -39.03
N SER A 74 19.96 6.90 -39.68
CA SER A 74 18.91 6.46 -40.62
C SER A 74 17.57 6.27 -39.91
N THR A 75 17.56 5.71 -38.69
CA THR A 75 16.33 5.52 -37.91
C THR A 75 15.67 6.86 -37.55
N ALA A 76 16.46 7.88 -37.17
CA ALA A 76 15.91 9.21 -36.92
C ALA A 76 15.39 9.89 -38.21
N VAL A 77 16.06 9.66 -39.34
CA VAL A 77 15.60 10.16 -40.64
C VAL A 77 14.31 9.46 -41.08
N ASP A 78 14.15 8.16 -40.80
CA ASP A 78 12.93 7.43 -41.09
C ASP A 78 11.77 7.97 -40.23
N GLU A 79 11.99 8.23 -38.94
CA GLU A 79 11.00 8.89 -38.07
C GLU A 79 10.59 10.27 -38.61
N LEU A 80 11.52 11.08 -39.13
CA LEU A 80 11.19 12.35 -39.78
C LEU A 80 10.35 12.14 -41.05
N ARG A 81 10.65 11.12 -41.85
CA ARG A 81 9.86 10.81 -43.06
C ARG A 81 8.46 10.37 -42.70
N ASP A 82 8.33 9.53 -41.67
CA ASP A 82 7.05 9.04 -41.19
C ASP A 82 6.20 10.19 -40.63
N ALA A 83 6.78 11.08 -39.82
CA ALA A 83 6.10 12.29 -39.35
C ALA A 83 5.59 13.18 -40.49
N VAL A 84 6.38 13.35 -41.56
CA VAL A 84 5.96 14.13 -42.74
C VAL A 84 4.88 13.42 -43.56
N ALA A 85 4.93 12.09 -43.64
CA ALA A 85 3.91 11.28 -44.29
C ALA A 85 2.58 11.35 -43.52
N ASP A 86 2.63 11.24 -42.19
CA ASP A 86 1.48 11.28 -41.28
C ASP A 86 0.77 12.64 -41.31
N ALA A 87 1.49 13.73 -41.57
CA ALA A 87 0.90 15.06 -41.75
C ALA A 87 -0.05 15.13 -42.97
N GLY A 88 0.04 14.18 -43.91
CA GLY A 88 -0.85 14.01 -45.08
C GLY A 88 -0.74 15.09 -46.16
N THR A 89 -0.29 16.29 -45.81
CA THR A 89 -0.08 17.43 -46.73
C THR A 89 1.19 18.19 -46.38
N THR A 90 1.87 18.70 -47.41
CA THR A 90 3.09 19.48 -47.26
C THR A 90 2.92 20.89 -47.83
N SER A 91 3.74 21.82 -47.36
CA SER A 91 3.82 23.18 -47.88
C SER A 91 5.26 23.54 -48.24
N GLY A 92 5.53 23.65 -49.54
CA GLY A 92 6.87 23.94 -50.06
C GLY A 92 7.81 22.74 -50.02
N THR A 93 9.11 23.00 -50.22
CA THR A 93 10.16 21.98 -50.30
C THR A 93 11.38 22.44 -49.52
N ALA A 94 12.09 21.49 -48.93
CA ALA A 94 13.36 21.72 -48.25
C ALA A 94 14.37 20.62 -48.60
N THR A 95 15.63 20.90 -48.34
CA THR A 95 16.69 19.90 -48.23
C THR A 95 17.22 19.90 -46.80
N LEU A 96 17.68 18.74 -46.33
CA LEU A 96 18.27 18.58 -45.01
C LEU A 96 19.70 18.05 -45.14
N THR A 97 20.67 18.71 -44.53
CA THR A 97 22.03 18.18 -44.35
C THR A 97 22.30 17.92 -42.88
N VAL A 98 22.76 16.73 -42.52
CA VAL A 98 23.08 16.33 -41.14
C VAL A 98 24.57 16.02 -41.06
N THR A 99 25.29 16.62 -40.12
CA THR A 99 26.73 16.36 -39.92
C THR A 99 27.10 16.41 -38.45
N PHE A 100 28.14 15.66 -38.08
CA PHE A 100 28.75 15.73 -36.76
C PHE A 100 30.27 15.58 -36.82
N ASP A 101 30.97 16.10 -35.81
CA ASP A 101 32.44 16.14 -35.78
C ASP A 101 33.07 14.78 -35.39
N SER A 102 32.50 14.08 -34.41
CA SER A 102 33.01 12.79 -33.93
C SER A 102 31.92 11.84 -33.41
N VAL A 103 32.12 10.54 -33.65
CA VAL A 103 31.29 9.47 -33.07
C VAL A 103 31.60 9.28 -31.58
N GLU A 104 32.82 9.59 -31.14
CA GLU A 104 33.30 9.42 -29.76
C GLU A 104 32.98 10.61 -28.85
N ALA A 105 32.57 11.75 -29.42
CA ALA A 105 32.22 12.92 -28.63
C ALA A 105 30.95 12.68 -27.80
N SER A 106 30.97 13.13 -26.55
CA SER A 106 29.82 13.08 -25.64
C SER A 106 28.91 14.31 -25.80
N GLY A 107 27.67 14.19 -25.31
CA GLY A 107 26.69 15.28 -25.31
C GLY A 107 25.68 15.18 -26.45
N GLU A 108 24.62 15.98 -26.38
CA GLU A 108 23.50 15.95 -27.33
C GLU A 108 23.19 17.34 -27.93
N GLY A 109 24.09 18.30 -27.73
CA GLY A 109 23.95 19.65 -28.29
C GLY A 109 24.09 19.67 -29.81
N TYR A 110 23.25 20.46 -30.47
CA TYR A 110 23.28 20.63 -31.93
C TYR A 110 22.88 22.05 -32.33
N SER A 111 23.33 22.49 -33.51
CA SER A 111 22.95 23.77 -34.10
C SER A 111 22.16 23.56 -35.38
N VAL A 112 21.10 24.37 -35.57
CA VAL A 112 20.35 24.42 -36.82
C VAL A 112 20.74 25.68 -37.58
N SER A 113 21.16 25.54 -38.83
CA SER A 113 21.62 26.64 -39.68
C SER A 113 21.13 26.50 -41.13
N GLY A 114 21.50 27.46 -41.99
CA GLY A 114 21.10 27.48 -43.40
C GLY A 114 19.92 28.41 -43.67
N THR A 115 18.94 27.95 -44.45
CA THR A 115 17.75 28.70 -44.84
C THR A 115 16.49 27.83 -44.69
N PRO A 116 15.27 28.41 -44.74
CA PRO A 116 14.04 27.61 -44.68
C PRO A 116 13.89 26.51 -45.74
N THR A 117 14.64 26.57 -46.85
CA THR A 117 14.62 25.56 -47.93
C THR A 117 15.92 24.72 -48.01
N ASP A 118 16.91 25.02 -47.17
CA ASP A 118 18.21 24.33 -47.06
C ASP A 118 18.62 24.31 -45.59
N ILE A 119 18.06 23.34 -44.85
CA ILE A 119 18.22 23.20 -43.40
C ILE A 119 19.46 22.36 -43.12
N ARG A 120 20.27 22.78 -42.16
CA ARG A 120 21.49 22.06 -41.77
C ARG A 120 21.54 21.83 -40.27
N ILE A 121 21.70 20.58 -39.87
CA ILE A 121 21.98 20.17 -38.50
C ILE A 121 23.48 19.87 -38.40
N THR A 122 24.14 20.56 -37.47
CA THR A 122 25.57 20.34 -37.15
C THR A 122 25.71 20.10 -35.66
N ALA A 123 26.46 19.08 -35.26
CA ALA A 123 26.69 18.76 -33.85
C ALA A 123 28.14 18.36 -33.58
N ALA A 124 28.60 18.48 -32.33
CA ALA A 124 29.91 17.94 -31.95
C ALA A 124 29.91 16.40 -31.93
N SER A 125 28.76 15.81 -31.55
CA SER A 125 28.58 14.37 -31.37
C SER A 125 27.55 13.78 -32.34
N ARG A 126 27.66 12.46 -32.59
CA ARG A 126 26.61 11.70 -33.28
C ARG A 126 25.26 11.82 -32.58
N SER A 127 25.23 11.72 -31.25
CA SER A 127 23.98 11.81 -30.47
C SER A 127 23.28 13.15 -30.66
N GLY A 128 24.02 14.27 -30.71
CA GLY A 128 23.42 15.59 -30.95
C GLY A 128 22.86 15.75 -32.36
N ALA A 129 23.56 15.24 -33.38
CA ALA A 129 23.05 15.28 -34.75
C ALA A 129 21.76 14.45 -34.90
N VAL A 130 21.72 13.26 -34.30
CA VAL A 130 20.54 12.37 -34.26
C VAL A 130 19.37 13.06 -33.55
N LEU A 131 19.62 13.63 -32.36
CA LEU A 131 18.59 14.35 -31.60
C LEU A 131 18.02 15.53 -32.39
N GLY A 132 18.86 16.25 -33.14
CA GLY A 132 18.37 17.32 -34.02
C GLY A 132 17.39 16.84 -35.09
N VAL A 133 17.57 15.62 -35.62
CA VAL A 133 16.64 15.04 -36.60
C VAL A 133 15.34 14.63 -35.92
N TYR A 134 15.40 14.01 -34.74
CA TYR A 134 14.21 13.71 -33.94
C TYR A 134 13.43 14.97 -33.55
N ASP A 135 14.10 16.07 -33.21
CA ASP A 135 13.44 17.34 -32.90
C ASP A 135 12.72 17.95 -34.12
N LEU A 136 13.24 17.74 -35.35
CA LEU A 136 12.50 18.10 -36.56
C LEU A 136 11.25 17.22 -36.71
N ALA A 137 11.36 15.91 -36.50
CA ALA A 137 10.21 14.99 -36.57
C ALA A 137 9.14 15.35 -35.54
N ALA A 138 9.55 15.60 -34.29
CA ALA A 138 8.67 16.03 -33.21
C ALA A 138 8.01 17.38 -33.52
N ALA A 139 8.72 18.33 -34.14
CA ALA A 139 8.14 19.58 -34.60
C ALA A 139 7.05 19.34 -35.66
N VAL A 140 7.25 18.41 -36.59
CA VAL A 140 6.23 18.03 -37.58
C VAL A 140 5.01 17.41 -36.90
N ARG A 141 5.19 16.43 -36.01
CA ARG A 141 4.08 15.79 -35.27
C ARG A 141 3.30 16.78 -34.40
N ALA A 142 3.99 17.78 -33.86
CA ALA A 142 3.41 18.87 -33.08
C ALA A 142 2.78 19.99 -33.93
N GLY A 143 2.81 19.89 -35.26
CA GLY A 143 2.32 20.93 -36.16
C GLY A 143 3.08 22.25 -36.09
N ARG A 144 4.36 22.21 -35.68
CA ARG A 144 5.26 23.37 -35.53
C ARG A 144 6.20 23.52 -36.74
N PRO A 145 6.73 24.73 -36.98
CA PRO A 145 7.70 24.94 -38.06
C PRO A 145 9.01 24.17 -37.82
N VAL A 146 9.44 23.38 -38.80
CA VAL A 146 10.79 22.76 -38.83
C VAL A 146 11.94 23.79 -38.85
N THR A 147 11.63 25.08 -38.95
CA THR A 147 12.56 26.21 -38.95
C THR A 147 12.62 26.97 -37.63
N GLU A 148 11.87 26.53 -36.60
CA GLU A 148 11.79 27.21 -35.31
C GLU A 148 13.15 27.45 -34.65
N ASN A 149 14.06 26.47 -34.79
CA ASN A 149 15.40 26.53 -34.24
C ASN A 149 16.47 27.10 -35.19
N LEU A 150 16.09 27.60 -36.38
CA LEU A 150 17.03 28.11 -37.36
C LEU A 150 17.86 29.28 -36.80
N GLY A 151 19.19 29.12 -36.82
CA GLY A 151 20.14 30.07 -36.25
C GLY A 151 20.38 29.91 -34.74
N ARG A 152 19.86 28.85 -34.13
CA ARG A 152 20.03 28.54 -32.70
C ARG A 152 20.86 27.28 -32.48
N THR A 153 21.43 27.19 -31.30
CA THR A 153 21.99 25.95 -30.75
C THR A 153 21.05 25.47 -29.66
N VAL A 154 20.70 24.19 -29.72
CA VAL A 154 19.82 23.50 -28.79
C VAL A 154 20.67 22.63 -27.89
N GLU A 155 20.43 22.69 -26.59
CA GLU A 155 21.12 21.93 -25.56
C GLU A 155 20.07 21.30 -24.63
N SER A 156 20.31 20.07 -24.18
CA SER A 156 19.46 19.40 -23.20
C SER A 156 19.97 19.68 -21.80
N LYS A 157 19.10 20.18 -20.91
CA LYS A 157 19.48 20.52 -19.53
C LYS A 157 19.90 19.31 -18.71
N LEU A 158 19.13 18.23 -18.77
CA LEU A 158 19.44 16.95 -18.14
C LEU A 158 19.83 15.91 -19.22
N PRO A 159 21.10 15.47 -19.28
CA PRO A 159 21.57 14.58 -20.33
C PRO A 159 21.16 13.10 -20.13
N PHE A 160 20.79 12.67 -18.93
CA PHE A 160 20.37 11.29 -18.66
C PHE A 160 18.85 11.19 -18.57
N ARG A 161 18.21 10.43 -19.48
CA ARG A 161 16.74 10.32 -19.55
C ARG A 161 16.35 8.87 -19.77
N MET A 162 15.96 8.19 -18.70
CA MET A 162 15.67 6.76 -18.69
C MET A 162 14.17 6.46 -18.69
N VAL A 163 13.77 5.38 -19.36
CA VAL A 163 12.45 4.74 -19.25
C VAL A 163 12.56 3.33 -18.65
N ASP A 164 11.45 2.79 -18.16
CA ASP A 164 11.24 1.34 -18.00
C ASP A 164 11.00 0.66 -19.37
N LEU A 165 10.51 -0.58 -19.38
CA LEU A 165 10.34 -1.39 -20.59
C LEU A 165 8.95 -1.22 -21.24
N GLY A 166 8.14 -0.27 -20.79
CA GLY A 166 6.74 -0.17 -21.22
C GLY A 166 6.00 -1.50 -21.05
N ALA A 167 5.14 -1.85 -22.01
CA ALA A 167 4.40 -3.13 -22.05
C ALA A 167 5.09 -4.23 -22.91
N VAL A 168 6.39 -4.09 -23.21
CA VAL A 168 7.11 -5.03 -24.08
C VAL A 168 7.09 -6.45 -23.50
N GLY A 169 6.82 -7.43 -24.36
CA GLY A 169 6.80 -8.85 -23.97
C GLY A 169 5.61 -9.23 -23.08
N VAL A 170 4.62 -8.36 -22.90
CA VAL A 170 3.36 -8.64 -22.20
C VAL A 170 2.24 -8.77 -23.22
N GLU A 171 1.62 -9.94 -23.31
CA GLU A 171 0.44 -10.15 -24.15
C GLU A 171 -0.84 -9.69 -23.43
N PRO A 172 -1.75 -8.95 -24.09
CA PRO A 172 -3.07 -8.64 -23.54
C PRO A 172 -3.83 -9.91 -23.15
N ASP A 173 -4.24 -10.01 -21.88
CA ASP A 173 -4.86 -11.22 -21.30
C ASP A 173 -6.24 -10.86 -20.72
N ALA A 174 -7.27 -10.82 -21.58
CA ALA A 174 -8.60 -10.39 -21.18
C ALA A 174 -9.18 -11.19 -20.00
N ASP A 175 -8.91 -12.49 -19.92
CA ASP A 175 -9.42 -13.35 -18.84
C ASP A 175 -8.75 -13.02 -17.50
N ALA A 176 -7.45 -12.73 -17.50
CA ALA A 176 -6.73 -12.37 -16.28
C ALA A 176 -7.18 -11.00 -15.73
N TYR A 177 -7.43 -10.02 -16.61
CA TYR A 177 -7.94 -8.70 -16.22
C TYR A 177 -9.41 -8.76 -15.79
N ALA A 178 -10.25 -9.55 -16.47
CA ALA A 178 -11.66 -9.73 -16.10
C ALA A 178 -11.84 -10.31 -14.68
N ALA A 179 -10.86 -11.09 -14.20
CA ALA A 179 -10.89 -11.62 -12.84
C ALA A 179 -10.70 -10.55 -11.76
N GLY A 180 -10.03 -9.43 -12.06
CA GLY A 180 -9.88 -8.24 -11.20
C GLY A 180 -9.37 -8.51 -9.77
N THR A 181 -8.64 -9.60 -9.58
CA THR A 181 -8.25 -10.11 -8.24
C THR A 181 -6.74 -10.35 -8.11
N ASP A 182 -5.99 -10.14 -9.20
CA ASP A 182 -4.55 -10.25 -9.20
C ASP A 182 -3.91 -8.92 -8.82
N TYR A 183 -3.75 -8.73 -7.51
CA TYR A 183 -3.05 -7.58 -6.93
C TYR A 183 -1.51 -7.79 -6.88
N SER A 184 -0.97 -8.67 -7.73
CA SER A 184 0.47 -8.87 -7.88
C SER A 184 1.14 -7.73 -8.65
N HIS A 185 2.31 -7.31 -8.20
CA HIS A 185 3.17 -6.34 -8.88
C HIS A 185 3.98 -6.96 -10.03
N ASN A 186 3.82 -8.26 -10.31
CA ASN A 186 4.49 -8.91 -11.43
C ASN A 186 3.89 -8.46 -12.77
N SER A 187 4.70 -7.80 -13.61
CA SER A 187 4.29 -7.42 -14.96
C SER A 187 4.00 -8.65 -15.84
N ASN A 188 4.62 -9.79 -15.54
CA ASN A 188 4.74 -10.96 -16.40
C ASN A 188 5.36 -10.64 -17.77
N ALA A 189 6.21 -9.63 -17.85
CA ALA A 189 6.99 -9.37 -19.05
C ALA A 189 7.79 -10.62 -19.43
N PHE A 190 7.67 -11.02 -20.70
CA PHE A 190 8.31 -12.21 -21.27
C PHE A 190 7.88 -13.55 -20.65
N LYS A 191 6.77 -13.63 -19.89
CA LYS A 191 6.27 -14.90 -19.31
C LYS A 191 6.09 -16.00 -20.36
N ASP A 192 5.69 -15.62 -21.58
CA ASP A 192 5.41 -16.56 -22.66
C ASP A 192 6.68 -16.92 -23.47
N VAL A 193 7.77 -16.16 -23.25
CA VAL A 193 9.09 -16.43 -23.84
C VAL A 193 9.87 -17.41 -22.98
N ILE A 194 9.80 -17.27 -21.65
CA ILE A 194 10.62 -18.02 -20.70
C ILE A 194 9.95 -19.37 -20.38
N LEU A 195 10.62 -20.47 -20.73
CA LEU A 195 10.16 -21.84 -20.46
C LEU A 195 10.78 -22.40 -19.18
N ALA A 196 10.00 -23.18 -18.43
CA ALA A 196 10.48 -23.86 -17.23
C ALA A 196 11.59 -24.88 -17.55
N ASP A 197 11.49 -25.58 -18.68
CA ASP A 197 12.41 -26.63 -19.12
C ASP A 197 13.14 -26.26 -20.41
N ALA A 198 14.23 -26.97 -20.73
CA ALA A 198 14.95 -26.83 -22.00
C ALA A 198 13.97 -26.95 -23.19
N PRO A 199 14.05 -26.06 -24.21
CA PRO A 199 15.17 -25.17 -24.53
C PRO A 199 15.21 -23.84 -23.75
N TYR A 200 14.37 -23.65 -22.73
CA TYR A 200 14.27 -22.48 -21.85
C TYR A 200 13.73 -21.20 -22.52
N ILE A 201 13.73 -21.13 -23.85
CA ILE A 201 13.22 -20.02 -24.64
C ILE A 201 12.24 -20.56 -25.68
N ASP A 202 11.06 -19.95 -25.77
CA ASP A 202 10.15 -20.13 -26.90
C ASP A 202 10.52 -19.14 -28.02
N ASP A 203 11.14 -19.64 -29.09
CA ASP A 203 11.61 -18.82 -30.21
C ASP A 203 10.49 -18.02 -30.90
N ALA A 204 9.26 -18.56 -30.93
CA ALA A 204 8.14 -17.89 -31.57
C ALA A 204 7.61 -16.74 -30.72
N ALA A 205 7.56 -16.93 -29.40
CA ALA A 205 7.25 -15.86 -28.46
C ALA A 205 8.35 -14.79 -28.44
N LEU A 206 9.63 -15.19 -28.45
CA LEU A 206 10.76 -14.27 -28.52
C LEU A 206 10.69 -13.38 -29.77
N ALA A 207 10.38 -13.96 -30.93
CA ALA A 207 10.27 -13.21 -32.17
C ALA A 207 9.17 -12.11 -32.10
N ARG A 208 8.04 -12.38 -31.44
CA ARG A 208 7.00 -11.36 -31.21
C ARG A 208 7.49 -10.28 -30.26
N ALA A 209 8.08 -10.69 -29.13
CA ALA A 209 8.58 -9.76 -28.12
C ALA A 209 9.76 -8.90 -28.65
N THR A 210 10.53 -9.40 -29.62
CA THR A 210 11.57 -8.64 -30.32
C THR A 210 10.97 -7.51 -31.14
N ILE A 211 9.87 -7.76 -31.88
CA ILE A 211 9.18 -6.72 -32.65
C ILE A 211 8.64 -5.63 -31.69
N ASP A 212 7.97 -6.05 -30.62
CA ASP A 212 7.47 -5.13 -29.59
C ASP A 212 8.60 -4.25 -29.02
N PHE A 213 9.75 -4.86 -28.73
CA PHE A 213 10.91 -4.15 -28.18
C PHE A 213 11.51 -3.16 -29.19
N GLU A 214 11.66 -3.56 -30.46
CA GLU A 214 12.20 -2.68 -31.50
C GLU A 214 11.30 -1.46 -31.73
N GLU A 215 9.98 -1.66 -31.71
CA GLU A 215 8.97 -0.59 -31.80
C GLU A 215 9.06 0.36 -30.60
N TYR A 216 9.10 -0.19 -29.38
CA TYR A 216 9.20 0.61 -28.15
C TYR A 216 10.49 1.41 -28.06
N VAL A 217 11.64 0.84 -28.45
CA VAL A 217 12.92 1.56 -28.49
C VAL A 217 12.87 2.72 -29.47
N ARG A 218 12.32 2.52 -30.67
CA ARG A 218 12.19 3.62 -31.66
C ARG A 218 11.28 4.71 -31.15
N HIS A 219 10.14 4.33 -30.57
CA HIS A 219 9.16 5.24 -29.98
C HIS A 219 9.78 6.11 -28.89
N THR A 220 10.45 5.51 -27.92
CA THR A 220 11.06 6.22 -26.79
C THR A 220 12.25 7.10 -27.19
N LEU A 221 13.05 6.69 -28.17
CA LEU A 221 14.10 7.53 -28.78
C LEU A 221 13.50 8.77 -29.47
N ALA A 222 12.38 8.60 -30.19
CA ALA A 222 11.68 9.71 -30.84
C ALA A 222 11.10 10.71 -29.83
N LEU A 223 10.66 10.25 -28.66
CA LEU A 223 10.29 11.11 -27.52
C LEU A 223 11.50 11.84 -26.90
N GLY A 224 12.72 11.35 -27.13
CA GLY A 224 13.96 11.97 -26.64
C GLY A 224 14.60 11.28 -25.44
N TYR A 225 14.16 10.08 -25.07
CA TYR A 225 14.84 9.24 -24.07
C TYR A 225 16.13 8.64 -24.64
N ASN A 226 17.06 8.27 -23.75
CA ASN A 226 18.36 7.72 -24.14
C ASN A 226 18.90 6.64 -23.19
N ALA A 227 18.08 6.15 -22.28
CA ALA A 227 18.35 4.99 -21.45
C ALA A 227 17.08 4.15 -21.23
N ILE A 228 17.25 2.84 -21.01
CA ILE A 228 16.17 1.90 -20.72
C ILE A 228 16.55 0.96 -19.58
N ALA A 229 15.61 0.72 -18.66
CA ALA A 229 15.73 -0.28 -17.61
C ALA A 229 15.03 -1.57 -18.03
N VAL A 230 15.77 -2.68 -18.09
CA VAL A 230 15.28 -4.01 -18.49
C VAL A 230 15.30 -4.96 -17.29
N PRO A 231 14.31 -5.86 -17.11
CA PRO A 231 14.25 -6.72 -15.92
C PRO A 231 15.30 -7.85 -15.94
N GLY A 232 15.80 -8.17 -14.74
CA GLY A 232 16.64 -9.34 -14.46
C GLY A 232 18.08 -8.98 -14.09
N PHE A 233 18.77 -9.96 -13.49
CA PHE A 233 20.21 -9.97 -13.27
C PHE A 233 20.72 -11.41 -13.15
N ILE A 234 20.37 -12.12 -12.07
CA ILE A 234 20.87 -13.47 -11.78
C ILE A 234 20.34 -14.53 -12.76
N GLU A 235 19.27 -14.22 -13.49
CA GLU A 235 18.73 -15.00 -14.61
C GLU A 235 19.72 -15.09 -15.78
N TYR A 236 20.68 -14.17 -15.86
CA TYR A 236 21.69 -14.08 -16.91
C TYR A 236 23.09 -14.48 -16.41
N VAL A 237 23.23 -15.10 -15.24
CA VAL A 237 24.53 -15.38 -14.59
C VAL A 237 24.67 -16.88 -14.26
N THR A 238 25.87 -17.45 -14.45
CA THR A 238 26.19 -18.85 -14.09
C THR A 238 27.04 -18.98 -12.83
N PHE A 239 27.58 -17.86 -12.34
CA PHE A 239 28.53 -17.78 -11.21
C PHE A 239 29.82 -18.58 -11.45
N GLU A 240 30.29 -18.65 -12.70
CA GLU A 240 31.51 -19.40 -13.04
C GLU A 240 32.79 -18.77 -12.46
N GLY A 241 32.75 -17.49 -12.09
CA GLY A 241 33.84 -16.81 -11.40
C GLY A 241 33.96 -17.14 -9.90
N VAL A 242 33.03 -17.92 -9.34
CA VAL A 242 32.99 -18.25 -7.91
C VAL A 242 33.65 -19.61 -7.65
N GLY A 243 34.67 -19.64 -6.79
CA GLY A 243 35.33 -20.88 -6.40
C GLY A 243 36.02 -21.59 -7.57
N ASP A 244 35.69 -22.85 -7.81
CA ASP A 244 36.13 -23.62 -8.99
C ASP A 244 35.21 -23.47 -10.22
N GLY A 245 34.22 -22.59 -10.13
CA GLY A 245 33.20 -22.34 -11.15
C GLY A 245 32.01 -23.28 -11.09
N THR A 246 31.95 -24.21 -10.12
CA THR A 246 30.82 -25.13 -9.92
C THR A 246 30.24 -25.11 -8.50
N GLU A 247 30.72 -24.19 -7.66
CA GLU A 247 30.33 -24.16 -6.24
C GLU A 247 28.91 -23.67 -5.99
N VAL A 248 28.42 -22.73 -6.83
CA VAL A 248 27.05 -22.19 -6.79
C VAL A 248 26.13 -23.07 -7.64
N TYR A 249 26.39 -23.15 -8.95
CA TYR A 249 25.68 -24.03 -9.88
C TYR A 249 26.60 -25.17 -10.33
N ALA A 250 26.17 -26.40 -10.08
CA ALA A 250 26.89 -27.58 -10.56
C ALA A 250 27.02 -27.59 -12.10
N ALA A 251 27.97 -28.36 -12.63
CA ALA A 251 28.26 -28.37 -14.06
C ALA A 251 27.05 -28.79 -14.94
N ASP A 252 26.16 -29.64 -14.41
CA ASP A 252 24.92 -30.10 -15.05
C ASP A 252 23.67 -29.40 -14.51
N ASP A 253 23.83 -28.30 -13.77
CA ASP A 253 22.73 -27.54 -13.19
C ASP A 253 21.94 -26.78 -14.29
N PRO A 254 20.59 -26.91 -14.33
CA PRO A 254 19.76 -26.25 -15.33
C PRO A 254 19.86 -24.72 -15.30
N HIS A 255 20.23 -24.09 -14.18
CA HIS A 255 20.39 -22.64 -14.09
C HIS A 255 21.50 -22.13 -15.03
N ARG A 256 22.57 -22.92 -15.25
CA ARG A 256 23.65 -22.56 -16.19
C ARG A 256 23.15 -22.53 -17.63
N ALA A 257 22.53 -23.63 -18.06
CA ALA A 257 22.00 -23.75 -19.42
C ALA A 257 20.90 -22.71 -19.70
N ARG A 258 20.08 -22.39 -18.67
CA ARG A 258 19.08 -21.33 -18.77
C ARG A 258 19.73 -19.95 -18.92
N ALA A 259 20.73 -19.61 -18.10
CA ALA A 259 21.40 -18.32 -18.21
C ALA A 259 22.08 -18.12 -19.58
N GLU A 260 22.68 -19.17 -20.13
CA GLU A 260 23.22 -19.16 -21.50
C GLU A 260 22.14 -18.94 -22.56
N ALA A 261 20.98 -19.62 -22.42
CA ALA A 261 19.85 -19.43 -23.33
C ALA A 261 19.26 -18.01 -23.24
N MET A 262 19.12 -17.45 -22.02
CA MET A 262 18.66 -16.08 -21.80
C MET A 262 19.61 -15.06 -22.46
N ARG A 263 20.92 -15.21 -22.28
CA ARG A 263 21.92 -14.34 -22.96
C ARG A 263 21.78 -14.39 -24.48
N ALA A 264 21.67 -15.60 -25.04
CA ALA A 264 21.55 -15.78 -26.48
C ALA A 264 20.25 -15.20 -27.04
N ALA A 265 19.15 -15.30 -26.30
CA ALA A 265 17.84 -14.81 -26.70
C ALA A 265 17.73 -13.28 -26.62
N PHE A 266 18.13 -12.69 -25.49
CA PHE A 266 17.92 -11.26 -25.24
C PHE A 266 19.09 -10.38 -25.66
N GLY A 267 20.31 -10.91 -25.74
CA GLY A 267 21.51 -10.18 -26.17
C GLY A 267 21.31 -9.36 -27.45
N PRO A 268 20.79 -9.96 -28.55
CA PRO A 268 20.55 -9.23 -29.80
C PRO A 268 19.58 -8.05 -29.67
N MET A 269 18.54 -8.17 -28.84
CA MET A 269 17.61 -7.06 -28.58
C MET A 269 18.33 -5.89 -27.90
N LEU A 270 19.15 -6.20 -26.88
CA LEU A 270 19.89 -5.17 -26.15
C LEU A 270 20.98 -4.52 -27.01
N ASP A 271 21.64 -5.30 -27.88
CA ASP A 271 22.59 -4.79 -28.87
C ASP A 271 21.93 -3.79 -29.82
N TYR A 272 20.71 -4.08 -30.29
CA TYR A 272 19.93 -3.18 -31.13
C TYR A 272 19.62 -1.84 -30.42
N ALA A 273 19.17 -1.89 -29.16
CA ALA A 273 18.92 -0.68 -28.38
C ALA A 273 20.20 0.16 -28.20
N HIS A 274 21.31 -0.49 -27.85
CA HIS A 274 22.59 0.17 -27.67
C HIS A 274 23.16 0.75 -28.97
N GLU A 275 22.99 0.08 -30.12
CA GLU A 275 23.40 0.58 -31.44
C GLU A 275 22.65 1.87 -31.83
N LEU A 276 21.36 1.94 -31.50
CA LEU A 276 20.54 3.15 -31.63
C LEU A 276 20.85 4.24 -30.59
N GLY A 277 21.74 3.96 -29.64
CA GLY A 277 22.22 4.89 -28.63
C GLY A 277 21.38 4.97 -27.36
N MET A 278 20.59 3.94 -27.08
CA MET A 278 19.93 3.74 -25.79
C MET A 278 20.89 3.04 -24.82
N LYS A 279 21.15 3.63 -23.66
CA LYS A 279 21.89 2.93 -22.59
C LYS A 279 21.02 1.85 -21.95
N VAL A 280 21.58 0.68 -21.62
CA VAL A 280 20.81 -0.47 -21.10
C VAL A 280 21.18 -0.78 -19.65
N TYR A 281 20.20 -0.73 -18.75
CA TYR A 281 20.38 -1.05 -17.33
C TYR A 281 19.56 -2.25 -16.90
N PHE A 282 20.21 -3.24 -16.28
CA PHE A 282 19.54 -4.43 -15.76
C PHE A 282 18.96 -4.16 -14.36
N ARG A 283 17.63 -4.23 -14.24
CA ARG A 283 16.90 -3.96 -13.00
C ARG A 283 16.69 -5.24 -12.21
N THR A 284 17.08 -5.21 -10.94
CA THR A 284 16.94 -6.34 -10.02
C THR A 284 16.66 -5.90 -8.58
N ASP A 285 16.00 -6.76 -7.82
CA ASP A 285 15.82 -6.60 -6.39
C ASP A 285 16.96 -7.29 -5.64
N MET A 286 17.50 -6.64 -4.62
CA MET A 286 18.51 -7.19 -3.74
C MET A 286 17.87 -7.42 -2.36
N LEU A 287 17.76 -8.67 -1.89
CA LEU A 287 18.61 -9.80 -2.29
C LEU A 287 17.92 -10.76 -3.27
N ALA A 288 18.40 -10.83 -4.52
CA ALA A 288 17.97 -11.83 -5.50
C ALA A 288 18.65 -13.19 -5.23
N LEU A 289 17.87 -14.27 -5.26
CA LEU A 289 18.29 -15.63 -4.92
C LEU A 289 17.75 -16.67 -5.90
N THR A 290 18.47 -17.78 -5.97
CA THR A 290 17.97 -19.09 -6.40
C THR A 290 18.20 -20.08 -5.26
N THR A 291 17.53 -21.24 -5.24
CA THR A 291 17.77 -22.23 -4.18
C THR A 291 19.25 -22.64 -4.11
N PRO A 292 19.96 -22.97 -5.23
CA PRO A 292 21.38 -23.32 -5.15
C PRO A 292 22.26 -22.18 -4.66
N LEU A 293 21.95 -20.93 -5.02
CA LEU A 293 22.68 -19.76 -4.52
C LEU A 293 22.47 -19.56 -3.01
N GLN A 294 21.24 -19.72 -2.52
CA GLN A 294 20.97 -19.69 -1.08
C GLN A 294 21.69 -20.83 -0.34
N GLU A 295 21.66 -22.05 -0.87
CA GLU A 295 22.37 -23.20 -0.28
C GLU A 295 23.90 -22.96 -0.23
N TYR A 296 24.47 -22.33 -1.27
CA TYR A 296 25.85 -21.89 -1.27
C TYR A 296 26.11 -20.89 -0.14
N PHE A 297 25.26 -19.87 0.04
CA PHE A 297 25.42 -18.90 1.11
C PHE A 297 25.29 -19.52 2.51
N GLU A 298 24.34 -20.44 2.70
CA GLU A 298 24.18 -21.18 3.95
C GLU A 298 25.43 -22.01 4.29
N ARG A 299 26.02 -22.68 3.29
CA ARG A 299 27.24 -23.48 3.47
C ARG A 299 28.48 -22.64 3.75
N THR A 300 28.63 -21.51 3.07
CA THR A 300 29.86 -20.71 3.06
C THR A 300 29.87 -19.66 4.18
N PHE A 301 28.75 -18.99 4.42
CA PHE A 301 28.63 -17.88 5.38
C PHE A 301 27.76 -18.23 6.61
N GLY A 302 27.08 -19.38 6.60
CA GLY A 302 26.15 -19.77 7.68
C GLY A 302 24.78 -19.09 7.59
N GLY A 303 24.47 -18.45 6.46
CA GLY A 303 23.21 -17.75 6.19
C GLY A 303 23.40 -16.55 5.25
N LEU A 304 22.39 -15.69 5.19
CA LEU A 304 22.42 -14.44 4.40
C LEU A 304 23.20 -13.35 5.17
N ALA A 305 24.53 -13.41 5.09
CA ALA A 305 25.45 -12.47 5.76
C ALA A 305 25.58 -11.14 5.01
N THR A 306 24.48 -10.41 4.85
CA THR A 306 24.42 -9.19 4.00
C THR A 306 25.28 -8.03 4.50
N ASP A 307 25.80 -8.09 5.73
CA ASP A 307 26.74 -7.12 6.30
C ASP A 307 28.23 -7.47 6.05
N ASP A 308 28.52 -8.66 5.53
CA ASP A 308 29.88 -9.11 5.20
C ASP A 308 30.25 -8.74 3.74
N PRO A 309 31.29 -7.94 3.48
CA PRO A 309 31.74 -7.68 2.11
C PRO A 309 32.08 -8.94 1.30
N ALA A 310 32.57 -10.00 1.94
CA ALA A 310 32.90 -11.26 1.25
C ALA A 310 31.65 -11.99 0.71
N PHE A 311 30.48 -11.74 1.31
CA PHE A 311 29.20 -12.20 0.77
C PHE A 311 28.90 -11.52 -0.57
N TRP A 312 29.13 -10.21 -0.66
CA TRP A 312 28.88 -9.43 -1.88
C TRP A 312 29.88 -9.70 -3.01
N ASP A 313 31.08 -10.23 -2.71
CA ASP A 313 32.04 -10.68 -3.73
C ASP A 313 31.47 -11.75 -4.68
N VAL A 314 30.46 -12.51 -4.23
CA VAL A 314 29.74 -13.49 -5.07
C VAL A 314 28.92 -12.79 -6.15
N TYR A 315 28.20 -11.72 -5.78
CA TYR A 315 27.45 -10.90 -6.72
C TYR A 315 28.38 -10.06 -7.60
N ARG A 316 29.53 -9.60 -7.07
CA ARG A 316 30.59 -8.98 -7.87
C ARG A 316 31.04 -9.90 -9.02
N ALA A 317 31.31 -11.16 -8.73
CA ALA A 317 31.68 -12.14 -9.75
C ALA A 317 30.55 -12.34 -10.78
N GLY A 318 29.29 -12.30 -10.34
CA GLY A 318 28.14 -12.32 -11.24
C GLY A 318 28.02 -11.09 -12.15
N LEU A 319 28.34 -9.89 -11.64
CA LEU A 319 28.39 -8.66 -12.45
C LEU A 319 29.53 -8.70 -13.46
N ASP A 320 30.72 -9.17 -13.06
CA ASP A 320 31.85 -9.35 -13.97
C ASP A 320 31.49 -10.31 -15.12
N GLU A 321 30.79 -11.40 -14.80
CA GLU A 321 30.29 -12.36 -15.79
C GLU A 321 29.22 -11.75 -16.71
N LEU A 322 28.25 -11.02 -16.14
CA LEU A 322 27.20 -10.34 -16.91
C LEU A 322 27.81 -9.38 -17.93
N TYR A 323 28.71 -8.50 -17.51
CA TYR A 323 29.30 -7.48 -18.40
C TYR A 323 30.24 -8.07 -19.44
N ALA A 324 30.88 -9.20 -19.14
CA ALA A 324 31.66 -9.94 -20.13
C ALA A 324 30.77 -10.62 -21.18
N ALA A 325 29.65 -11.21 -20.75
CA ALA A 325 28.73 -11.94 -21.62
C ALA A 325 27.78 -11.03 -22.40
N MET A 326 27.45 -9.85 -21.86
CA MET A 326 26.49 -8.89 -22.42
C MET A 326 27.11 -7.49 -22.45
N PRO A 327 28.00 -7.19 -23.41
CA PRO A 327 28.74 -5.92 -23.45
C PRO A 327 27.88 -4.67 -23.60
N SER A 328 26.65 -4.81 -24.10
CA SER A 328 25.66 -3.74 -24.23
C SER A 328 25.01 -3.34 -22.91
N ALA A 329 25.26 -4.07 -21.81
CA ALA A 329 24.86 -3.66 -20.47
C ALA A 329 25.72 -2.49 -19.98
N ASP A 330 25.11 -1.31 -19.78
CA ASP A 330 25.77 -0.12 -19.23
C ASP A 330 25.82 -0.14 -17.69
N GLY A 331 24.99 -0.95 -17.05
CA GLY A 331 24.93 -1.02 -15.60
C GLY A 331 23.78 -1.83 -15.05
N VAL A 332 23.54 -1.68 -13.75
CA VAL A 332 22.41 -2.28 -13.04
C VAL A 332 21.59 -1.24 -12.29
N VAL A 333 20.28 -1.46 -12.20
CA VAL A 333 19.38 -0.76 -11.28
C VAL A 333 19.06 -1.69 -10.12
N VAL A 334 19.42 -1.31 -8.90
CA VAL A 334 19.20 -2.13 -7.70
C VAL A 334 18.19 -1.47 -6.76
N ARG A 335 17.22 -2.27 -6.30
CA ARG A 335 16.28 -1.90 -5.22
C ARG A 335 16.43 -2.89 -4.07
N ILE A 336 16.34 -2.43 -2.82
CA ILE A 336 16.38 -3.31 -1.63
C ILE A 336 15.08 -3.33 -0.83
N GLY A 337 14.15 -2.47 -1.24
CA GLY A 337 13.01 -2.04 -0.46
C GLY A 337 11.76 -2.91 -0.56
N GLU A 338 11.73 -3.87 -1.48
CA GLU A 338 10.59 -4.75 -1.76
C GLU A 338 11.14 -6.16 -2.02
N ALA A 339 10.39 -7.20 -1.63
CA ALA A 339 10.78 -8.58 -1.87
C ALA A 339 9.59 -9.56 -1.85
N GLY A 340 9.87 -10.83 -2.18
CA GLY A 340 8.99 -11.97 -1.92
C GLY A 340 8.28 -12.50 -3.16
N ARG A 341 7.30 -13.39 -2.91
CA ARG A 341 6.59 -14.16 -3.95
C ARG A 341 5.70 -13.35 -4.87
N VAL A 342 5.58 -12.04 -4.64
CA VAL A 342 4.83 -11.11 -5.49
C VAL A 342 5.49 -10.98 -6.87
N TYR A 343 6.73 -11.45 -7.04
CA TYR A 343 7.45 -11.48 -8.32
C TYR A 343 7.68 -12.90 -8.86
N ASP A 344 7.17 -13.95 -8.20
CA ASP A 344 7.42 -15.33 -8.60
C ASP A 344 6.69 -15.66 -9.93
N LEU A 345 7.40 -16.35 -10.82
CA LEU A 345 6.77 -17.08 -11.92
C LEU A 345 6.58 -18.55 -11.54
N PRO A 346 5.44 -19.19 -11.85
CA PRO A 346 5.23 -20.61 -11.55
C PRO A 346 6.30 -21.51 -12.19
N GLY A 347 6.94 -22.36 -11.39
CA GLY A 347 8.00 -23.27 -11.87
C GLY A 347 9.38 -22.63 -12.01
N TRP A 348 9.52 -21.38 -11.57
CA TRP A 348 10.78 -20.63 -11.55
C TRP A 348 11.27 -20.51 -10.11
N ASP A 349 12.52 -20.91 -9.87
CA ASP A 349 13.19 -20.82 -8.57
C ASP A 349 14.14 -19.61 -8.52
N TYR A 350 13.61 -18.46 -8.93
CA TYR A 350 14.25 -17.15 -8.81
C TYR A 350 13.30 -16.30 -8.00
N TYR A 351 13.79 -15.74 -6.90
CA TYR A 351 13.00 -14.98 -5.94
C TYR A 351 13.86 -13.92 -5.28
N SER A 352 13.21 -12.96 -4.61
CA SER A 352 13.87 -11.94 -3.81
C SER A 352 13.53 -12.10 -2.33
N GLU A 353 14.49 -11.79 -1.47
CA GLU A 353 14.33 -11.77 -0.02
C GLU A 353 14.61 -10.38 0.55
N LEU A 354 13.80 -9.97 1.53
CA LEU A 354 13.94 -8.68 2.22
C LEU A 354 15.02 -8.79 3.31
N ALA A 355 16.27 -9.00 2.87
CA ALA A 355 17.41 -9.31 3.74
C ALA A 355 18.40 -8.15 3.92
N VAL A 356 18.32 -7.11 3.09
CA VAL A 356 19.19 -5.92 3.16
C VAL A 356 18.48 -4.83 3.99
N THR A 357 18.41 -5.04 5.30
CA THR A 357 17.57 -4.22 6.20
C THR A 357 18.35 -3.35 7.19
N SER A 358 19.69 -3.27 7.03
CA SER A 358 20.58 -2.50 7.91
C SER A 358 21.49 -1.57 7.11
N VAL A 359 21.89 -0.46 7.72
CA VAL A 359 22.85 0.49 7.12
C VAL A 359 24.15 -0.22 6.71
N ALA A 360 24.67 -1.11 7.57
CA ALA A 360 25.88 -1.87 7.25
C ALA A 360 25.71 -2.74 6.00
N SER A 361 24.55 -3.40 5.87
CA SER A 361 24.24 -4.24 4.71
C SER A 361 24.17 -3.44 3.41
N VAL A 362 23.48 -2.29 3.42
CA VAL A 362 23.37 -1.41 2.24
C VAL A 362 24.74 -0.88 1.84
N ARG A 363 25.54 -0.42 2.80
CA ARG A 363 26.88 0.11 2.53
C ARG A 363 27.83 -0.95 1.99
N ALA A 364 27.78 -2.18 2.51
CA ALA A 364 28.57 -3.29 2.00
C ALA A 364 28.22 -3.62 0.54
N MET A 365 26.92 -3.67 0.22
CA MET A 365 26.42 -3.85 -1.15
C MET A 365 26.89 -2.73 -2.08
N LEU A 366 26.55 -1.48 -1.75
CA LEU A 366 26.84 -0.32 -2.61
C LEU A 366 28.33 -0.13 -2.83
N THR A 367 29.16 -0.28 -1.80
CA THR A 367 30.63 -0.20 -1.97
C THR A 367 31.11 -1.28 -2.94
N THR A 368 30.66 -2.52 -2.78
CA THR A 368 31.08 -3.64 -3.63
C THR A 368 30.66 -3.44 -5.09
N PHE A 369 29.42 -3.01 -5.31
CA PHE A 369 28.83 -2.84 -6.63
C PHE A 369 29.43 -1.62 -7.33
N SER A 370 29.60 -0.49 -6.62
CA SER A 370 30.24 0.71 -7.16
C SER A 370 31.70 0.48 -7.53
N ASP A 371 32.49 -0.21 -6.69
CA ASP A 371 33.89 -0.56 -7.02
C ASP A 371 33.99 -1.41 -8.30
N GLN A 372 33.07 -2.36 -8.48
CA GLN A 372 33.03 -3.23 -9.65
C GLN A 372 32.59 -2.46 -10.91
N ALA A 373 31.60 -1.59 -10.77
CA ALA A 373 31.12 -0.74 -11.85
C ALA A 373 32.23 0.21 -12.33
N GLU A 374 33.00 0.82 -11.42
CA GLU A 374 34.19 1.61 -11.78
C GLU A 374 35.24 0.78 -12.53
N ALA A 375 35.54 -0.42 -12.05
CA ALA A 375 36.53 -1.29 -12.66
C ALA A 375 36.16 -1.73 -14.09
N SER A 376 34.87 -1.80 -14.38
CA SER A 376 34.31 -2.24 -15.67
C SER A 376 33.83 -1.08 -16.57
N GLY A 377 33.88 0.16 -16.09
CA GLY A 377 33.36 1.33 -16.82
C GLY A 377 31.83 1.34 -16.95
N ARG A 378 31.14 0.76 -15.96
CA ARG A 378 29.67 0.66 -15.86
C ARG A 378 29.14 1.52 -14.72
N GLU A 379 27.82 1.54 -14.56
CA GLU A 379 27.14 2.29 -13.51
C GLU A 379 26.23 1.41 -12.63
N VAL A 380 26.00 1.85 -11.41
CA VAL A 380 25.02 1.28 -10.48
C VAL A 380 24.03 2.37 -10.13
N ILE A 381 22.77 2.14 -10.51
CA ILE A 381 21.65 3.00 -10.13
C ILE A 381 21.01 2.39 -8.89
N PHE A 382 21.21 3.02 -7.73
CA PHE A 382 20.56 2.63 -6.49
C PHE A 382 19.22 3.33 -6.32
N ARG A 383 18.13 2.57 -6.38
CA ARG A 383 16.80 3.06 -6.04
C ARG A 383 16.66 3.17 -4.54
N SER A 384 16.48 4.39 -4.05
CA SER A 384 16.34 4.64 -2.61
C SER A 384 15.03 4.11 -2.01
N TRP A 385 14.03 3.80 -2.83
CA TRP A 385 12.70 3.35 -2.41
C TRP A 385 12.71 2.13 -1.46
N SER A 386 11.90 2.21 -0.39
CA SER A 386 11.73 1.15 0.61
C SER A 386 10.33 1.13 1.22
N VAL A 387 9.78 -0.06 1.50
CA VAL A 387 8.46 -0.24 2.13
C VAL A 387 8.46 -0.06 3.65
N GLY A 388 9.49 0.57 4.22
CA GLY A 388 9.55 0.91 5.64
C GLY A 388 10.13 -0.17 6.56
N VAL A 389 10.79 -1.21 6.02
CA VAL A 389 11.33 -2.32 6.83
C VAL A 389 12.78 -2.09 7.24
N GLY A 390 13.06 -2.31 8.53
CA GLY A 390 14.41 -2.27 9.09
C GLY A 390 14.96 -0.86 9.30
N ALA A 391 16.26 -0.77 9.61
CA ALA A 391 16.92 0.51 9.94
C ALA A 391 17.08 1.44 8.72
N VAL A 392 16.75 0.97 7.53
CA VAL A 392 16.82 1.71 6.26
C VAL A 392 15.44 1.91 5.63
N GLY A 393 14.36 1.61 6.38
CA GLY A 393 12.99 1.67 5.89
C GLY A 393 12.56 3.06 5.41
N ASP A 394 13.02 4.10 6.10
CA ASP A 394 12.68 5.51 5.83
C ASP A 394 13.75 6.27 5.05
N MET A 395 14.83 5.62 4.57
CA MET A 395 15.92 6.29 3.83
C MET A 395 15.47 7.00 2.54
N HIS A 396 14.29 6.66 2.04
CA HIS A 396 13.67 7.24 0.85
C HIS A 396 12.87 8.52 1.15
N THR A 397 12.55 8.80 2.41
CA THR A 397 11.74 9.96 2.85
C THR A 397 12.41 10.79 3.94
N ASP A 398 13.41 10.26 4.63
CA ASP A 398 14.13 10.95 5.70
C ASP A 398 15.58 11.29 5.26
N PRO A 399 15.96 12.59 5.22
CA PRO A 399 17.30 13.00 4.84
C PRO A 399 18.42 12.52 5.79
N GLU A 400 18.15 12.33 7.08
CA GLU A 400 19.17 11.84 8.03
C GLU A 400 19.44 10.36 7.79
N SER A 401 18.40 9.53 7.65
CA SER A 401 18.53 8.12 7.27
C SER A 401 19.17 7.96 5.89
N ASN A 402 18.83 8.82 4.92
CA ASN A 402 19.46 8.84 3.59
C ASN A 402 20.98 9.09 3.70
N ALA A 403 21.38 10.08 4.49
CA ALA A 403 22.78 10.42 4.72
C ALA A 403 23.54 9.31 5.45
N GLU A 404 22.92 8.64 6.44
CA GLU A 404 23.55 7.53 7.16
C GLU A 404 23.94 6.38 6.21
N VAL A 405 23.10 6.12 5.20
CA VAL A 405 23.35 5.12 4.16
C VAL A 405 24.42 5.59 3.17
N LEU A 406 24.32 6.81 2.65
CA LEU A 406 25.09 7.24 1.47
C LEU A 406 26.38 8.00 1.78
N ASP A 407 26.47 8.70 2.92
CA ASP A 407 27.63 9.55 3.21
C ASP A 407 28.94 8.74 3.26
N GLY A 408 29.96 9.28 2.61
CA GLY A 408 31.28 8.65 2.50
C GLY A 408 31.39 7.56 1.43
N ILE A 409 30.33 7.24 0.68
CA ILE A 409 30.43 6.48 -0.57
C ILE A 409 30.69 7.49 -1.69
N ASP A 410 31.94 7.56 -2.14
CA ASP A 410 32.42 8.45 -3.20
C ASP A 410 32.79 7.63 -4.43
N SER A 411 31.83 7.45 -5.34
CA SER A 411 32.01 6.71 -6.58
C SER A 411 31.37 7.47 -7.74
N PRO A 412 32.10 7.76 -8.83
CA PRO A 412 31.50 8.33 -10.04
C PRO A 412 30.56 7.34 -10.75
N ALA A 413 30.60 6.05 -10.42
CA ALA A 413 29.74 5.02 -10.99
C ALA A 413 28.40 4.87 -10.25
N LEU A 414 28.23 5.49 -9.07
CA LEU A 414 27.00 5.42 -8.28
C LEU A 414 26.04 6.56 -8.65
N VAL A 415 24.83 6.19 -9.08
CA VAL A 415 23.71 7.09 -9.29
C VAL A 415 22.60 6.73 -8.31
N VAL A 416 22.08 7.71 -7.56
CA VAL A 416 20.96 7.51 -6.64
C VAL A 416 19.66 7.94 -7.33
N SER A 417 18.69 7.04 -7.36
CA SER A 417 17.37 7.25 -7.95
C SER A 417 16.32 7.40 -6.86
N THR A 418 15.54 8.48 -6.93
CA THR A 418 14.54 8.82 -5.91
C THR A 418 13.30 9.42 -6.54
N LYS A 419 12.11 8.98 -6.11
CA LYS A 419 10.81 9.56 -6.49
C LYS A 419 10.76 11.06 -6.20
N TYR A 420 10.19 11.84 -7.12
CA TYR A 420 10.04 13.29 -6.93
C TYR A 420 9.20 13.65 -5.70
N SER A 421 8.29 12.76 -5.29
CA SER A 421 7.39 12.93 -4.15
C SER A 421 7.96 12.30 -2.89
N LEU A 422 7.63 12.89 -1.73
CA LEU A 422 8.00 12.40 -0.41
C LEU A 422 7.13 11.20 -0.01
N GLY A 423 7.36 10.06 -0.66
CA GLY A 423 6.60 8.82 -0.49
C GLY A 423 6.34 8.15 -1.83
N ASP A 424 5.12 7.68 -2.04
CA ASP A 424 4.76 6.84 -3.19
C ASP A 424 3.88 7.54 -4.20
N PHE A 425 4.40 8.58 -4.86
CA PHE A 425 3.75 9.27 -5.97
C PHE A 425 2.37 9.90 -5.73
N TYR A 426 1.66 9.65 -4.63
CA TYR A 426 0.37 10.27 -4.33
C TYR A 426 0.37 11.79 -4.49
N SER A 427 -0.75 12.33 -4.96
CA SER A 427 -1.03 13.75 -4.83
C SER A 427 -1.12 14.14 -3.35
N TYR A 428 -0.95 15.42 -3.04
CA TYR A 428 -0.82 15.95 -1.67
C TYR A 428 0.46 15.55 -0.92
N LEU A 429 1.39 14.84 -1.54
CA LEU A 429 2.72 14.66 -0.98
C LEU A 429 3.61 15.87 -1.31
N PRO A 430 4.45 16.34 -0.34
CA PRO A 430 5.50 17.30 -0.63
C PRO A 430 6.54 16.75 -1.62
N LEU A 431 7.37 17.63 -2.17
CA LEU A 431 8.58 17.21 -2.89
C LEU A 431 9.55 16.47 -1.95
N ASN A 432 10.25 15.47 -2.49
CA ASN A 432 11.14 14.62 -1.71
C ASN A 432 12.44 15.35 -1.30
N THR A 433 12.51 15.79 -0.05
CA THR A 433 13.68 16.52 0.46
C THR A 433 14.99 15.74 0.47
N THR A 434 14.99 14.41 0.29
CA THR A 434 16.23 13.63 0.15
C THR A 434 16.96 13.91 -1.17
N LEU A 435 16.28 14.50 -2.17
CA LEU A 435 16.87 14.94 -3.44
C LEU A 435 17.57 16.31 -3.32
N ASP A 436 17.28 17.11 -2.28
CA ASP A 436 17.82 18.46 -2.11
C ASP A 436 19.33 18.47 -1.77
N SER A 437 19.91 17.31 -1.45
CA SER A 437 21.29 17.20 -0.96
C SER A 437 21.97 15.89 -1.37
N GLY A 438 23.21 15.68 -0.90
CA GLY A 438 24.04 14.50 -1.20
C GLY A 438 25.08 14.76 -2.29
N SER A 439 26.23 14.10 -2.17
CA SER A 439 27.37 14.25 -3.10
C SER A 439 27.34 13.31 -4.30
N GLN A 440 26.48 12.28 -4.27
CA GLN A 440 26.34 11.29 -5.33
C GLN A 440 25.60 11.89 -6.53
N ARG A 441 25.84 11.33 -7.73
CA ARG A 441 25.01 11.58 -8.93
C ARG A 441 23.57 11.18 -8.65
N ARG A 442 22.60 11.95 -9.15
CA ARG A 442 21.18 11.74 -8.82
C ARG A 442 20.28 11.82 -10.04
N ILE A 443 19.26 10.97 -10.05
CA ILE A 443 18.16 11.02 -11.00
C ILE A 443 16.82 11.06 -10.25
N VAL A 444 15.85 11.76 -10.83
CA VAL A 444 14.50 11.90 -10.26
C VAL A 444 13.57 10.88 -10.92
N GLU A 445 12.87 10.06 -10.13
CA GLU A 445 11.86 9.11 -10.63
C GLU A 445 10.50 9.82 -10.80
N PHE A 446 9.81 9.52 -11.90
CA PHE A 446 8.45 9.97 -12.24
C PHE A 446 7.59 8.78 -12.66
N GLN A 447 6.27 8.87 -12.51
CA GLN A 447 5.32 7.82 -12.90
C GLN A 447 4.24 8.39 -13.81
N SER A 448 4.25 7.99 -15.08
CA SER A 448 3.32 8.49 -16.09
C SER A 448 1.93 7.88 -15.95
N ARG A 449 1.89 6.54 -15.86
CA ARG A 449 0.67 5.77 -15.57
C ARG A 449 0.44 5.78 -14.06
N ARG A 450 -0.34 6.76 -13.60
CA ARG A 450 -0.51 7.05 -12.18
C ARG A 450 -1.24 5.95 -11.44
N GLU A 451 -0.50 5.17 -10.67
CA GLU A 451 -0.96 3.98 -9.96
C GLU A 451 -2.16 4.28 -9.04
N PHE A 452 -2.03 5.31 -8.22
CA PHE A 452 -3.05 5.71 -7.25
C PHE A 452 -4.08 6.69 -7.81
N GLU A 453 -4.02 6.99 -9.09
CA GLU A 453 -4.97 7.88 -9.77
C GLU A 453 -5.53 7.14 -11.00
N ASP A 454 -5.97 5.91 -10.73
CA ASP A 454 -6.73 5.06 -11.64
C ASP A 454 -5.95 4.51 -12.84
N TYR A 455 -4.66 4.22 -12.66
CA TYR A 455 -3.81 3.54 -13.65
C TYR A 455 -3.82 4.16 -15.05
N GLY A 456 -3.97 5.48 -15.11
CA GLY A 456 -4.00 6.23 -16.37
C GLY A 456 -5.32 6.13 -17.14
N ALA A 457 -6.40 5.61 -16.54
CA ALA A 457 -7.75 5.65 -17.14
C ALA A 457 -8.40 7.03 -17.05
N LEU A 458 -7.93 7.93 -16.17
CA LEU A 458 -8.47 9.29 -16.04
C LEU A 458 -7.54 10.32 -16.69
N PRO A 459 -8.09 11.39 -17.31
CA PRO A 459 -7.28 12.55 -17.69
C PRO A 459 -6.54 13.07 -16.47
N ASN A 460 -5.22 13.26 -16.61
CA ASN A 460 -4.35 13.60 -15.49
C ASN A 460 -3.05 14.27 -15.96
N ASP A 461 -3.10 15.57 -16.23
CA ASP A 461 -1.96 16.36 -16.71
C ASP A 461 -1.04 16.78 -15.56
N LEU A 462 0.15 16.20 -15.48
CA LEU A 462 1.12 16.46 -14.41
C LEU A 462 2.19 17.49 -14.78
N GLY A 463 2.05 18.17 -15.91
CA GLY A 463 3.12 18.99 -16.49
C GLY A 463 3.60 20.10 -15.56
N VAL A 464 2.67 20.80 -14.91
CA VAL A 464 3.00 21.85 -13.93
C VAL A 464 3.66 21.27 -12.68
N LEU A 465 3.23 20.09 -12.21
CA LEU A 465 3.84 19.42 -11.07
C LEU A 465 5.27 18.97 -11.38
N TYR A 466 5.46 18.35 -12.54
CA TYR A 466 6.76 17.85 -12.99
C TYR A 466 7.74 18.98 -13.26
N GLN A 467 7.27 20.10 -13.85
CA GLN A 467 8.08 21.29 -14.02
C GLN A 467 8.54 21.86 -12.67
N GLN A 468 7.63 22.00 -11.69
CA GLN A 468 7.98 22.48 -10.36
C GLN A 468 9.00 21.57 -9.67
N ALA A 469 8.81 20.25 -9.75
CA ALA A 469 9.74 19.28 -9.19
C ALA A 469 11.14 19.40 -9.83
N LEU A 470 11.22 19.37 -11.16
CA LEU A 470 12.48 19.49 -11.88
C LEU A 470 13.18 20.83 -11.60
N ALA A 471 12.45 21.95 -11.69
CA ALA A 471 13.01 23.27 -11.42
C ALA A 471 13.56 23.38 -9.97
N HIS A 472 12.84 22.84 -8.99
CA HIS A 472 13.27 22.81 -7.60
C HIS A 472 14.54 21.97 -7.42
N PHE A 473 14.55 20.71 -7.86
CA PHE A 473 15.69 19.81 -7.63
C PHE A 473 16.95 20.21 -8.40
N ILE A 474 16.81 20.69 -9.64
CA ILE A 474 17.93 21.22 -10.43
C ILE A 474 18.55 22.44 -9.74
N ALA A 475 17.73 23.28 -9.11
CA ALA A 475 18.21 24.46 -8.39
C ALA A 475 18.83 24.11 -7.02
N ALA A 476 18.25 23.12 -6.32
CA ALA A 476 18.69 22.71 -4.99
C ALA A 476 19.98 21.88 -5.02
N ASN A 477 20.12 20.99 -6.01
CA ASN A 477 21.20 20.01 -6.03
C ASN A 477 21.86 19.92 -7.42
N PRO A 478 23.11 20.38 -7.59
CA PRO A 478 23.81 20.36 -8.87
C PRO A 478 24.17 18.95 -9.36
N ASN A 479 24.04 17.91 -8.51
CA ASN A 479 24.29 16.52 -8.89
C ASN A 479 23.07 15.83 -9.50
N VAL A 480 21.92 16.52 -9.60
CA VAL A 480 20.77 16.03 -10.36
C VAL A 480 21.11 16.13 -11.85
N GLU A 481 21.30 14.98 -12.48
CA GLU A 481 21.78 14.85 -13.86
C GLU A 481 20.77 14.22 -14.81
N GLY A 482 19.64 13.74 -14.28
CA GLY A 482 18.69 13.01 -15.10
C GLY A 482 17.36 12.67 -14.46
N ILE A 483 16.59 11.91 -15.22
CA ILE A 483 15.28 11.39 -14.84
C ILE A 483 15.19 9.90 -15.12
N TRP A 484 14.29 9.24 -14.40
CA TRP A 484 13.73 7.96 -14.80
C TRP A 484 12.21 8.04 -14.80
N THR A 485 11.61 7.87 -15.97
CA THR A 485 10.16 7.86 -16.15
C THR A 485 9.66 6.42 -16.18
N TRP A 486 8.65 6.11 -15.37
CA TRP A 486 7.91 4.85 -15.48
C TRP A 486 6.75 5.09 -16.42
N THR A 487 6.87 4.57 -17.63
CA THR A 487 5.86 4.72 -18.67
C THR A 487 4.70 3.76 -18.46
N GLN A 488 4.96 2.57 -17.92
CA GLN A 488 3.96 1.52 -17.71
C GLN A 488 3.99 0.90 -16.30
N ASP A 489 5.17 0.75 -15.70
CA ASP A 489 5.33 0.17 -14.36
C ASP A 489 4.69 1.04 -13.26
N GLY A 490 4.24 0.37 -12.18
CA GLY A 490 3.52 0.99 -11.07
C GLY A 490 2.30 0.15 -10.68
N GLY A 491 2.27 -0.32 -9.44
CA GLY A 491 1.20 -1.16 -8.89
C GLY A 491 0.95 -2.47 -9.65
N PRO A 492 -0.14 -3.18 -9.30
CA PRO A 492 -0.57 -4.39 -9.99
C PRO A 492 -1.16 -4.10 -11.36
N TRP A 493 -0.66 -4.82 -12.35
CA TRP A 493 -1.06 -4.60 -13.73
C TRP A 493 -2.45 -5.10 -14.06
N ARG A 494 -2.96 -6.09 -13.32
CA ARG A 494 -4.19 -6.86 -13.61
C ARG A 494 -5.33 -6.60 -12.64
N ALA A 495 -5.13 -5.70 -11.67
CA ALA A 495 -6.17 -5.22 -10.75
C ALA A 495 -6.51 -3.76 -11.06
N GLY A 496 -6.98 -3.54 -12.29
CA GLY A 496 -7.23 -2.22 -12.86
C GLY A 496 -7.51 -2.31 -14.37
N PRO A 497 -7.54 -1.18 -15.07
CA PRO A 497 -7.82 -1.12 -16.51
C PRO A 497 -6.74 -1.85 -17.33
N LEU A 498 -7.16 -2.53 -18.39
CA LEU A 498 -6.32 -3.13 -19.44
C LEU A 498 -5.74 -2.03 -20.33
N THR A 499 -4.76 -1.32 -19.77
CA THR A 499 -4.02 -0.28 -20.49
C THR A 499 -2.56 -0.67 -20.59
N LEU A 500 -2.12 -0.93 -21.82
CA LEU A 500 -0.77 -1.39 -22.15
C LEU A 500 -0.20 -0.47 -23.23
N GLU A 501 0.86 0.27 -22.91
CA GLU A 501 1.52 1.23 -23.79
C GLU A 501 1.84 0.59 -25.15
N LEU A 502 1.49 1.28 -26.24
CA LEU A 502 1.61 0.81 -27.63
C LEU A 502 0.80 -0.46 -27.99
N LYS A 503 0.05 -1.08 -27.06
CA LYS A 503 -0.58 -2.40 -27.30
C LYS A 503 -2.09 -2.43 -27.10
N ALA A 504 -2.61 -1.86 -26.01
CA ALA A 504 -4.02 -2.01 -25.65
C ALA A 504 -4.54 -0.85 -24.79
N GLY A 505 -5.87 -0.65 -24.83
CA GLY A 505 -6.55 0.39 -24.10
C GLY A 505 -6.17 1.80 -24.56
N PHE A 506 -6.60 2.81 -23.79
CA PHE A 506 -6.40 4.22 -24.12
C PHE A 506 -5.07 4.78 -23.58
N TRP A 507 -3.96 4.11 -23.91
CA TRP A 507 -2.63 4.39 -23.33
C TRP A 507 -2.09 5.79 -23.67
N GLN A 508 -2.52 6.38 -24.79
CA GLN A 508 -2.11 7.73 -25.20
C GLN A 508 -2.41 8.76 -24.10
N LEU A 509 -3.46 8.53 -23.28
CA LEU A 509 -3.89 9.43 -22.22
C LEU A 509 -2.80 9.66 -21.16
N TYR A 510 -2.17 8.59 -20.66
CA TYR A 510 -1.09 8.72 -19.67
C TYR A 510 0.28 8.96 -20.31
N GLU A 511 0.44 8.68 -21.60
CA GLU A 511 1.67 8.98 -22.34
C GLU A 511 1.95 10.50 -22.40
N LEU A 512 0.91 11.34 -22.28
CA LEU A 512 1.09 12.78 -22.04
C LEU A 512 2.15 13.03 -20.95
N ASN A 513 2.07 12.32 -19.82
CA ASN A 513 3.00 12.48 -18.71
C ASN A 513 4.41 11.94 -19.04
N THR A 514 4.51 10.92 -19.88
CA THR A 514 5.80 10.42 -20.40
C THR A 514 6.48 11.49 -21.25
N ARG A 515 5.74 12.17 -22.12
CA ARG A 515 6.25 13.26 -22.96
C ARG A 515 6.60 14.50 -22.14
N LEU A 516 5.71 14.93 -21.25
CA LEU A 516 5.94 16.10 -20.38
C LEU A 516 7.23 15.94 -19.59
N THR A 517 7.48 14.76 -19.03
CA THR A 517 8.69 14.51 -18.21
C THR A 517 9.97 14.69 -19.01
N VAL A 518 10.08 14.12 -20.20
CA VAL A 518 11.30 14.19 -21.02
C VAL A 518 11.50 15.58 -21.62
N ASP A 519 10.44 16.22 -22.10
CA ASP A 519 10.50 17.58 -22.66
C ASP A 519 10.92 18.60 -21.59
N LEU A 520 10.37 18.49 -20.36
CA LEU A 520 10.75 19.34 -19.23
C LEU A 520 12.14 19.01 -18.68
N ALA A 521 12.60 17.76 -18.75
CA ALA A 521 13.98 17.41 -18.38
C ALA A 521 15.00 18.01 -19.37
N ARG A 522 14.64 18.10 -20.66
CA ARG A 522 15.46 18.76 -21.68
C ARG A 522 15.40 20.28 -21.55
N ASN A 523 14.22 20.84 -21.33
CA ASN A 523 14.00 22.28 -21.15
C ASN A 523 13.04 22.56 -19.98
N PRO A 524 13.54 22.75 -18.74
CA PRO A 524 12.68 22.99 -17.59
C PRO A 524 11.86 24.29 -17.66
N ASP A 525 12.25 25.22 -18.54
CA ASP A 525 11.56 26.50 -18.77
C ASP A 525 10.46 26.40 -19.85
N ALA A 526 10.26 25.23 -20.48
CA ALA A 526 9.19 25.02 -21.46
C ALA A 526 7.81 25.21 -20.83
N ASP A 527 6.85 25.77 -21.59
CA ASP A 527 5.47 25.92 -21.10
C ASP A 527 4.75 24.56 -21.16
N PRO A 528 4.34 23.97 -20.02
CA PRO A 528 3.62 22.69 -20.02
C PRO A 528 2.34 22.73 -20.87
N ALA A 529 1.65 23.87 -20.96
CA ALA A 529 0.42 23.99 -21.73
C ALA A 529 0.67 23.82 -23.24
N GLU A 530 1.80 24.34 -23.75
CA GLU A 530 2.20 24.17 -25.15
C GLU A 530 2.63 22.72 -25.42
N LEU A 531 3.31 22.06 -24.48
CA LEU A 531 3.67 20.64 -24.59
C LEU A 531 2.42 19.75 -24.62
N THR A 532 1.42 20.04 -23.79
CA THR A 532 0.13 19.35 -23.84
C THR A 532 -0.56 19.59 -25.19
N ALA A 533 -0.54 20.81 -25.74
CA ALA A 533 -1.08 21.07 -27.07
C ALA A 533 -0.33 20.31 -28.18
N ASP A 534 0.99 20.17 -28.08
CA ASP A 534 1.80 19.40 -29.02
C ASP A 534 1.44 17.89 -28.99
N TRP A 535 1.23 17.34 -27.79
CA TRP A 535 0.71 15.97 -27.62
C TRP A 535 -0.69 15.82 -28.23
N ILE A 536 -1.57 16.80 -28.04
CA ILE A 536 -2.92 16.75 -28.60
C ILE A 536 -2.88 16.71 -30.14
N ARG A 537 -2.02 17.52 -30.76
CA ARG A 537 -1.85 17.52 -32.23
C ARG A 537 -1.31 16.21 -32.76
N GLN A 538 -0.38 15.60 -32.03
CA GLN A 538 0.17 14.31 -32.41
C GLN A 538 -0.90 13.21 -32.42
N TYR A 539 -1.74 13.11 -31.38
CA TYR A 539 -2.62 11.96 -31.21
C TYR A 539 -4.08 12.17 -31.59
N PHE A 540 -4.64 13.37 -31.40
CA PHE A 540 -6.09 13.55 -31.45
C PHE A 540 -6.57 14.45 -32.57
N SER A 541 -5.99 15.65 -32.74
CA SER A 541 -6.55 16.63 -33.69
C SER A 541 -5.59 17.77 -34.00
N ASP A 542 -5.60 18.20 -35.26
CA ASP A 542 -4.95 19.43 -35.74
C ASP A 542 -5.90 20.64 -35.75
N ASP A 543 -7.19 20.45 -35.47
CA ASP A 543 -8.17 21.52 -35.43
C ASP A 543 -7.99 22.40 -34.18
N PRO A 544 -7.75 23.72 -34.32
CA PRO A 544 -7.42 24.58 -33.19
C PRO A 544 -8.51 24.62 -32.09
N ALA A 545 -9.78 24.45 -32.44
CA ALA A 545 -10.87 24.46 -31.47
C ALA A 545 -10.92 23.16 -30.67
N THR A 546 -10.73 22.02 -31.35
CA THR A 546 -10.65 20.69 -30.73
C THR A 546 -9.41 20.58 -29.84
N VAL A 547 -8.25 21.08 -30.29
CA VAL A 547 -7.02 21.17 -29.48
C VAL A 547 -7.26 21.98 -28.21
N GLN A 548 -7.92 23.13 -28.32
CA GLN A 548 -8.22 23.97 -27.16
C GLN A 548 -9.22 23.30 -26.20
N ALA A 549 -10.20 22.55 -26.71
CA ALA A 549 -11.17 21.83 -25.89
C ALA A 549 -10.50 20.70 -25.09
N ILE A 550 -9.65 19.89 -25.72
CA ILE A 550 -8.87 18.86 -25.04
C ILE A 550 -7.90 19.50 -24.04
N GLY A 551 -7.19 20.56 -24.43
CA GLY A 551 -6.29 21.29 -23.54
C GLY A 551 -7.00 21.86 -22.31
N ALA A 552 -8.23 22.35 -22.45
CA ALA A 552 -9.06 22.78 -21.32
C ALA A 552 -9.45 21.61 -20.40
N ALA A 553 -9.84 20.47 -20.97
CA ALA A 553 -10.12 19.27 -20.18
C ALA A 553 -8.89 18.79 -19.41
N MET A 554 -7.70 18.82 -20.03
CA MET A 554 -6.44 18.48 -19.37
C MET A 554 -6.06 19.50 -18.28
N ALA A 555 -6.26 20.79 -18.50
CA ALA A 555 -6.01 21.82 -17.48
C ALA A 555 -6.92 21.67 -16.24
N ASP A 556 -8.17 21.25 -16.43
CA ASP A 556 -9.13 21.00 -15.35
C ASP A 556 -8.92 19.65 -14.66
N SER A 557 -8.18 18.73 -15.30
CA SER A 557 -8.03 17.34 -14.87
C SER A 557 -7.50 17.19 -13.44
N ARG A 558 -6.54 18.02 -13.03
CA ARG A 558 -5.93 17.97 -11.70
C ARG A 558 -6.90 18.37 -10.60
N ALA A 559 -7.75 19.36 -10.84
CA ALA A 559 -8.80 19.73 -9.89
C ALA A 559 -9.86 18.61 -9.78
N ALA A 560 -10.21 17.97 -10.89
CA ALA A 560 -11.14 16.85 -10.91
C ALA A 560 -10.58 15.64 -10.14
N VAL A 561 -9.36 15.20 -10.47
CA VAL A 561 -8.69 14.04 -9.85
C VAL A 561 -8.46 14.25 -8.35
N THR A 562 -7.89 15.39 -7.96
CA THR A 562 -7.61 15.68 -6.53
C THR A 562 -8.91 15.84 -5.73
N GLY A 563 -9.92 16.52 -6.28
CA GLY A 563 -11.23 16.68 -5.62
C GLY A 563 -12.05 15.39 -5.56
N GLY A 564 -11.91 14.49 -6.54
CA GLY A 564 -12.66 13.25 -6.67
C GLY A 564 -12.08 12.08 -5.89
N LEU A 565 -10.75 11.87 -6.00
CA LEU A 565 -10.05 10.74 -5.39
C LEU A 565 -9.52 11.01 -3.98
N TYR A 566 -9.29 12.27 -3.59
CA TYR A 566 -8.77 12.62 -2.27
C TYR A 566 -9.83 13.34 -1.42
N ILE A 567 -9.65 13.28 -0.10
CA ILE A 567 -10.39 14.13 0.85
C ILE A 567 -9.43 15.23 1.29
N GLY A 568 -9.51 16.41 0.68
CA GLY A 568 -8.49 17.47 0.77
C GLY A 568 -8.09 17.84 2.21
N PRO A 569 -9.04 18.07 3.14
CA PRO A 569 -8.71 18.35 4.54
C PRO A 569 -7.95 17.23 5.26
N PHE A 570 -8.10 15.97 4.84
CA PHE A 570 -7.29 14.86 5.35
C PHE A 570 -5.96 14.74 4.60
N ALA A 571 -6.01 14.76 3.27
CA ALA A 571 -4.85 14.58 2.39
C ALA A 571 -3.78 15.67 2.59
N SER A 572 -4.19 16.88 2.98
CA SER A 572 -3.29 17.99 3.33
C SER A 572 -2.59 17.84 4.70
N GLN A 573 -2.74 16.69 5.37
CA GLN A 573 -2.13 16.42 6.67
C GLN A 573 -1.17 15.23 6.57
N ARG A 574 -0.05 15.31 7.29
CA ARG A 574 0.77 14.16 7.64
C ARG A 574 0.16 13.51 8.87
N VAL A 575 -0.43 12.34 8.68
CA VAL A 575 -1.08 11.58 9.74
C VAL A 575 -0.20 10.41 10.10
N ARG A 576 0.03 10.17 11.39
CA ARG A 576 0.66 8.95 11.89
C ARG A 576 -0.32 8.17 12.73
N ALA A 577 -0.46 6.88 12.47
CA ALA A 577 -1.33 5.97 13.23
C ALA A 577 -0.75 4.55 13.18
N LEU A 578 -0.84 3.81 14.30
CA LEU A 578 -0.33 2.44 14.41
C LEU A 578 1.18 2.30 14.08
N GLY A 579 1.97 3.35 14.33
CA GLY A 579 3.40 3.39 13.96
C GLY A 579 3.66 3.66 12.48
N LEU A 580 2.61 3.93 11.69
CA LEU A 580 2.66 4.11 10.24
C LEU A 580 2.27 5.54 9.87
N GLU A 581 2.69 5.98 8.70
CA GLU A 581 2.21 7.21 8.06
C GLU A 581 1.30 6.82 6.89
N PRO A 582 -0.03 6.64 7.11
CA PRO A 582 -0.97 6.30 6.06
C PRO A 582 -0.89 7.25 4.86
N PRO A 583 -1.04 6.75 3.62
CA PRO A 583 -1.09 7.59 2.44
C PRO A 583 -2.28 8.58 2.48
N PRO A 584 -2.18 9.71 1.78
CA PRO A 584 -3.22 10.74 1.78
C PRO A 584 -4.57 10.29 1.19
N MET A 585 -4.61 9.16 0.47
CA MET A 585 -5.80 8.63 -0.20
C MET A 585 -6.48 7.44 0.51
N MET A 586 -6.08 7.07 1.74
CA MET A 586 -6.47 5.81 2.41
C MET A 586 -7.95 5.38 2.43
N TRP A 587 -8.92 6.28 2.18
CA TRP A 587 -10.32 5.88 2.02
C TRP A 587 -10.59 5.03 0.77
N ILE A 588 -9.74 5.17 -0.25
CA ILE A 588 -9.55 4.23 -1.36
C ILE A 588 -8.20 3.57 -1.07
N PHE A 589 -8.23 2.30 -0.66
CA PHE A 589 -7.01 1.59 -0.29
C PHE A 589 -6.23 1.22 -1.55
N GLU A 590 -5.03 1.79 -1.66
CA GLU A 590 -4.15 1.78 -2.83
C GLU A 590 -4.89 2.23 -4.10
N TRP A 591 -5.52 1.32 -4.83
CA TRP A 591 -5.89 1.54 -6.23
C TRP A 591 -7.40 1.67 -6.46
N ASP A 592 -8.17 0.62 -6.12
CA ASP A 592 -9.60 0.53 -6.47
C ASP A 592 -10.52 0.12 -5.31
N ILE A 593 -9.96 -0.15 -4.12
CA ILE A 593 -10.71 -0.71 -2.99
C ILE A 593 -11.27 0.40 -2.10
N LEU A 594 -12.57 0.70 -2.20
CA LEU A 594 -13.21 1.61 -1.25
C LEU A 594 -13.26 0.96 0.13
N THR A 595 -12.46 1.47 1.07
CA THR A 595 -12.39 0.89 2.40
C THR A 595 -13.69 1.11 3.18
N GLY A 596 -14.05 0.20 4.07
CA GLY A 596 -15.22 0.29 4.95
C GLY A 596 -14.91 0.13 6.43
N ASP A 597 -13.64 0.27 6.81
CA ASP A 597 -13.19 0.06 8.17
C ASP A 597 -13.24 1.34 9.02
N SER A 598 -13.51 1.15 10.32
CA SER A 598 -13.58 2.28 11.26
C SER A 598 -12.22 2.92 11.57
N ALA A 599 -11.10 2.17 11.53
CA ALA A 599 -9.80 2.74 11.90
C ALA A 599 -9.36 3.83 10.91
N VAL A 600 -9.62 3.66 9.62
CA VAL A 600 -9.35 4.66 8.60
C VAL A 600 -10.42 5.73 8.59
N LEU A 601 -11.69 5.34 8.39
CA LEU A 601 -12.77 6.30 8.12
C LEU A 601 -13.06 7.24 9.30
N ASP A 602 -12.97 6.75 10.55
CA ASP A 602 -13.19 7.59 11.73
C ASP A 602 -12.01 8.56 11.95
N VAL A 603 -10.78 8.15 11.61
CA VAL A 603 -9.60 9.03 11.68
C VAL A 603 -9.67 10.11 10.60
N ILE A 604 -10.06 9.76 9.37
CA ILE A 604 -10.30 10.74 8.30
C ILE A 604 -11.32 11.77 8.75
N TYR A 605 -12.46 11.35 9.31
CA TYR A 605 -13.42 12.28 9.87
C TYR A 605 -12.82 13.15 10.98
N HIS A 606 -12.09 12.56 11.92
CA HIS A 606 -11.53 13.28 13.06
C HIS A 606 -10.58 14.40 12.63
N VAL A 607 -9.71 14.10 11.66
CA VAL A 607 -8.75 15.05 11.08
C VAL A 607 -9.48 16.12 10.25
N SER A 608 -10.43 15.73 9.40
CA SER A 608 -11.17 16.64 8.52
C SER A 608 -12.28 17.43 9.22
N LYS A 609 -12.63 17.10 10.46
CA LYS A 609 -13.74 17.70 11.21
C LYS A 609 -13.78 19.24 11.20
N PRO A 610 -12.65 19.97 11.33
CA PRO A 610 -12.66 21.43 11.28
C PRO A 610 -13.17 21.99 9.95
N GLU A 611 -12.98 21.26 8.86
CA GLU A 611 -13.29 21.64 7.47
C GLU A 611 -14.24 20.62 6.82
N LEU A 612 -15.13 20.00 7.62
CA LEU A 612 -15.99 18.89 7.19
C LEU A 612 -16.86 19.22 5.98
N GLU A 613 -17.44 20.42 5.94
CA GLU A 613 -18.29 20.83 4.82
C GLU A 613 -17.48 21.03 3.53
N GLN A 614 -16.23 21.50 3.63
CA GLN A 614 -15.32 21.56 2.49
C GLN A 614 -14.96 20.15 2.01
N ALA A 615 -14.58 19.25 2.93
CA ALA A 615 -14.27 17.86 2.59
C ALA A 615 -15.40 17.19 1.79
N ILE A 616 -16.66 17.46 2.14
CA ILE A 616 -17.84 16.97 1.43
C ILE A 616 -18.03 17.68 0.08
N ALA A 617 -17.98 19.02 0.06
CA ALA A 617 -18.23 19.83 -1.14
C ALA A 617 -17.21 19.60 -2.27
N GLU A 618 -15.95 19.25 -1.94
CA GLU A 618 -14.92 18.91 -2.92
C GLU A 618 -15.35 17.76 -3.84
N GLY A 619 -16.16 16.82 -3.36
CA GLY A 619 -16.65 15.69 -4.17
C GLY A 619 -17.70 16.11 -5.19
N GLU A 620 -18.59 17.04 -4.82
CA GLU A 620 -19.57 17.63 -5.75
C GLU A 620 -18.86 18.48 -6.81
N ALA A 621 -17.89 19.30 -6.39
CA ALA A 621 -17.08 20.10 -7.31
C ALA A 621 -16.34 19.23 -8.33
N ALA A 622 -15.77 18.10 -7.92
CA ALA A 622 -15.10 17.17 -8.83
C ALA A 622 -16.04 16.58 -9.89
N VAL A 623 -17.29 16.25 -9.52
CA VAL A 623 -18.31 15.79 -10.47
C VAL A 623 -18.67 16.90 -11.46
N GLU A 624 -18.84 18.13 -10.99
CA GLU A 624 -19.12 19.29 -11.84
C GLU A 624 -17.99 19.55 -12.84
N THR A 625 -16.73 19.53 -12.38
CA THR A 625 -15.56 19.68 -13.23
C THR A 625 -15.47 18.56 -14.27
N ALA A 626 -15.58 17.29 -13.86
CA ALA A 626 -15.54 16.15 -14.79
C ALA A 626 -16.70 16.21 -15.81
N THR A 627 -17.88 16.67 -15.40
CA THR A 627 -19.02 16.86 -16.32
C THR A 627 -18.73 17.97 -17.33
N SER A 628 -18.12 19.08 -16.90
CA SER A 628 -17.71 20.17 -17.80
C SER A 628 -16.66 19.70 -18.82
N MET A 629 -15.68 18.91 -18.36
CA MET A 629 -14.69 18.28 -19.24
C MET A 629 -15.39 17.39 -20.28
N ARG A 630 -16.28 16.49 -19.83
CA ARG A 630 -17.07 15.60 -20.69
C ARG A 630 -17.86 16.37 -21.74
N ASP A 631 -18.61 17.37 -21.31
CA ASP A 631 -19.46 18.17 -22.20
C ASP A 631 -18.63 18.96 -23.22
N ALA A 632 -17.45 19.46 -22.84
CA ALA A 632 -16.54 20.16 -23.74
C ALA A 632 -16.01 19.25 -24.86
N ILE A 633 -15.59 18.02 -24.53
CA ILE A 633 -15.13 17.02 -25.51
C ILE A 633 -16.30 16.53 -26.38
N ALA A 634 -17.45 16.23 -25.78
CA ALA A 634 -18.63 15.80 -26.53
C ALA A 634 -19.14 16.87 -27.50
N ALA A 635 -18.88 18.15 -27.25
CA ALA A 635 -19.27 19.26 -28.11
C ALA A 635 -18.34 19.51 -29.30
N THR A 636 -17.15 18.90 -29.36
CA THR A 636 -16.25 19.05 -30.50
C THR A 636 -16.84 18.39 -31.76
N ASP A 637 -16.47 18.92 -32.93
CA ASP A 637 -16.80 18.28 -34.20
C ASP A 637 -16.09 16.92 -34.30
N ALA A 638 -16.79 15.86 -34.68
CA ALA A 638 -16.20 14.52 -34.79
C ALA A 638 -15.22 14.45 -35.96
N ASP A 639 -15.58 15.07 -37.09
CA ASP A 639 -14.76 15.12 -38.32
C ASP A 639 -13.42 15.90 -38.12
N ALA A 640 -13.27 16.60 -36.99
CA ALA A 640 -12.06 17.32 -36.63
C ALA A 640 -11.01 16.45 -35.91
N TRP A 641 -11.38 15.24 -35.48
CA TRP A 641 -10.46 14.29 -34.87
C TRP A 641 -9.72 13.50 -35.94
N ARG A 642 -8.52 13.00 -35.61
CA ARG A 642 -7.76 12.09 -36.47
C ARG A 642 -8.52 10.78 -36.70
N ASP A 643 -9.30 10.35 -35.69
CA ASP A 643 -10.14 9.17 -35.71
C ASP A 643 -11.39 9.42 -34.85
N ASP A 644 -12.58 9.16 -35.39
CA ASP A 644 -13.86 9.28 -34.68
C ASP A 644 -13.90 8.38 -33.43
N THR A 645 -13.25 7.21 -33.49
CA THR A 645 -13.21 6.26 -32.35
C THR A 645 -12.40 6.81 -31.18
N LEU A 646 -11.37 7.63 -31.42
CA LEU A 646 -10.61 8.29 -30.36
C LEU A 646 -11.47 9.31 -29.60
N ARG A 647 -12.35 10.02 -30.31
CA ARG A 647 -13.31 10.92 -29.67
C ARG A 647 -14.29 10.14 -28.80
N GLU A 648 -14.82 9.02 -29.29
CA GLU A 648 -15.72 8.15 -28.53
C GLU A 648 -15.03 7.61 -27.27
N HIS A 649 -13.82 7.06 -27.38
CA HIS A 649 -13.04 6.58 -26.23
C HIS A 649 -12.78 7.68 -25.19
N PHE A 650 -12.49 8.91 -25.62
CA PHE A 650 -12.29 10.03 -24.71
C PHE A 650 -13.59 10.42 -23.99
N VAL A 651 -14.72 10.46 -24.71
CA VAL A 651 -16.03 10.73 -24.10
C VAL A 651 -16.41 9.62 -23.11
N ASP A 652 -16.21 8.34 -23.46
CA ASP A 652 -16.51 7.21 -22.59
C ASP A 652 -15.64 7.22 -21.31
N THR A 653 -14.37 7.58 -21.46
CA THR A 653 -13.44 7.81 -20.34
C THR A 653 -13.96 8.90 -19.39
N LEU A 654 -14.45 10.02 -19.93
CA LEU A 654 -14.99 11.11 -19.11
C LEU A 654 -16.36 10.77 -18.52
N ASP A 655 -17.21 10.01 -19.21
CA ASP A 655 -18.45 9.46 -18.65
C ASP A 655 -18.17 8.49 -17.49
N TYR A 656 -17.13 7.67 -17.61
CA TYR A 656 -16.61 6.84 -16.51
C TYR A 656 -16.14 7.70 -15.34
N GLN A 657 -15.31 8.72 -15.58
CA GLN A 657 -14.84 9.64 -14.53
C GLN A 657 -16.01 10.29 -13.78
N VAL A 658 -17.03 10.79 -14.50
CA VAL A 658 -18.22 11.39 -13.91
C VAL A 658 -18.97 10.39 -13.03
N ASN A 659 -19.20 9.17 -13.54
CA ASN A 659 -19.92 8.14 -12.79
C ASN A 659 -19.14 7.66 -11.56
N LEU A 660 -17.83 7.45 -11.70
CA LEU A 660 -16.93 7.10 -10.60
C LEU A 660 -16.99 8.20 -9.53
N PHE A 661 -16.84 9.48 -9.89
CA PHE A 661 -16.86 10.58 -8.93
C PHE A 661 -18.22 10.80 -8.27
N GLN A 662 -19.33 10.49 -8.93
CA GLN A 662 -20.66 10.45 -8.29
C GLN A 662 -20.74 9.34 -7.22
N THR A 663 -20.18 8.17 -7.54
CA THR A 663 -20.10 7.04 -6.60
C THR A 663 -19.21 7.37 -5.41
N LEU A 664 -18.01 7.90 -5.66
CA LEU A 664 -17.05 8.32 -4.64
C LEU A 664 -17.58 9.48 -3.78
N GLY A 665 -18.16 10.52 -4.38
CA GLY A 665 -18.71 11.68 -3.67
C GLY A 665 -19.88 11.32 -2.76
N SER A 666 -20.77 10.44 -3.22
CA SER A 666 -21.86 9.92 -2.37
C SER A 666 -21.34 9.01 -1.25
N TYR A 667 -20.32 8.20 -1.51
CA TYR A 667 -19.65 7.39 -0.49
C TYR A 667 -18.98 8.28 0.58
N ARG A 668 -18.21 9.28 0.15
CA ARG A 668 -17.55 10.28 1.01
C ARG A 668 -18.54 10.94 1.96
N THR A 669 -19.65 11.43 1.40
CA THR A 669 -20.72 12.06 2.19
C THR A 669 -21.31 11.08 3.19
N MET A 670 -21.58 9.84 2.77
CA MET A 670 -22.12 8.81 3.67
C MET A 670 -21.19 8.56 4.85
N VAL A 671 -19.90 8.28 4.63
CA VAL A 671 -18.98 7.91 5.72
C VAL A 671 -18.71 9.10 6.66
N LEU A 672 -18.54 10.30 6.13
CA LEU A 672 -18.28 11.50 6.93
C LEU A 672 -19.50 11.92 7.76
N ARG A 673 -20.72 11.84 7.21
CA ARG A 673 -21.96 12.12 7.97
C ARG A 673 -22.25 11.02 9.00
N HIS A 674 -21.89 9.77 8.73
CA HIS A 674 -21.99 8.69 9.72
C HIS A 674 -21.09 8.98 10.92
N ALA A 675 -19.81 9.26 10.69
CA ALA A 675 -18.86 9.61 11.75
C ALA A 675 -19.28 10.90 12.49
N GLN A 676 -19.82 11.90 11.78
CA GLN A 676 -20.41 13.09 12.41
C GLN A 676 -21.58 12.74 13.34
N TRP A 677 -22.45 11.83 12.93
CA TRP A 677 -23.53 11.34 13.78
C TRP A 677 -22.98 10.55 14.98
N LEU A 678 -21.93 9.75 14.81
CA LEU A 678 -21.24 9.03 15.90
C LEU A 678 -20.49 9.97 16.85
N ASP A 679 -20.04 11.14 16.41
CA ASP A 679 -19.42 12.14 17.28
C ASP A 679 -20.49 12.96 18.00
N THR A 680 -21.37 13.63 17.24
CA THR A 680 -22.27 14.70 17.74
C THR A 680 -23.63 14.23 18.22
N GLY A 681 -24.19 13.19 17.60
CA GLY A 681 -25.51 12.65 17.90
C GLY A 681 -26.63 13.47 17.28
N SER A 682 -26.27 14.33 16.31
CA SER A 682 -27.19 15.18 15.57
C SER A 682 -28.17 14.36 14.73
N ASP A 683 -29.47 14.63 14.89
CA ASP A 683 -30.52 14.06 14.05
C ASP A 683 -30.37 14.49 12.58
N ALA A 684 -29.85 15.71 12.34
CA ALA A 684 -29.54 16.19 11.00
C ALA A 684 -28.44 15.34 10.36
N ALA A 685 -27.31 15.12 11.06
CA ALA A 685 -26.22 14.28 10.55
C ALA A 685 -26.68 12.84 10.25
N TYR A 686 -27.57 12.28 11.08
CA TYR A 686 -28.17 10.97 10.82
C TYR A 686 -29.07 10.97 9.58
N SER A 687 -29.88 12.01 9.39
CA SER A 687 -30.74 12.18 8.22
C SER A 687 -29.91 12.34 6.94
N ASP A 688 -28.82 13.11 7.01
CA ASP A 688 -27.91 13.34 5.89
C ASP A 688 -27.15 12.07 5.53
N TRP A 689 -26.67 11.32 6.54
CA TRP A 689 -26.10 9.98 6.35
C TRP A 689 -27.08 9.03 5.65
N ALA A 690 -28.35 8.98 6.08
CA ALA A 690 -29.34 8.08 5.51
C ALA A 690 -29.67 8.43 4.04
N GLN A 691 -29.69 9.71 3.70
CA GLN A 691 -29.84 10.19 2.33
C GLN A 691 -28.61 9.82 1.48
N ALA A 692 -27.41 10.13 1.97
CA ALA A 692 -26.15 9.82 1.30
C ALA A 692 -25.95 8.31 1.10
N LYS A 693 -26.37 7.48 2.07
CA LYS A 693 -26.41 6.02 1.92
C LYS A 693 -27.28 5.60 0.74
N THR A 694 -28.48 6.18 0.60
CA THR A 694 -29.39 5.86 -0.51
C THR A 694 -28.79 6.29 -1.84
N ALA A 695 -28.16 7.47 -1.89
CA ALA A 695 -27.45 7.95 -3.07
C ALA A 695 -26.29 7.02 -3.45
N PHE A 696 -25.43 6.65 -2.50
CA PHE A 696 -24.32 5.72 -2.71
C PHE A 696 -24.82 4.36 -3.24
N GLN A 697 -25.87 3.79 -2.67
CA GLN A 697 -26.45 2.54 -3.18
C GLN A 697 -26.96 2.67 -4.62
N GLY A 698 -27.51 3.83 -4.99
CA GLY A 698 -27.95 4.13 -6.35
C GLY A 698 -26.79 4.24 -7.33
N PHE A 699 -25.80 5.10 -7.02
CA PHE A 699 -24.63 5.31 -7.89
C PHE A 699 -23.76 4.06 -7.99
N ALA A 700 -23.51 3.35 -6.89
CA ALA A 700 -22.79 2.08 -6.89
C ALA A 700 -23.46 1.03 -7.80
N ALA A 701 -24.80 0.95 -7.80
CA ALA A 701 -25.51 0.02 -8.66
C ALA A 701 -25.40 0.40 -10.14
N VAL A 702 -25.39 1.70 -10.47
CA VAL A 702 -25.16 2.17 -11.84
C VAL A 702 -23.72 1.92 -12.27
N HIS A 703 -22.75 2.21 -11.41
CA HIS A 703 -21.33 2.01 -11.67
C HIS A 703 -21.02 0.55 -11.99
N GLU A 704 -21.46 -0.38 -11.14
CA GLU A 704 -21.28 -1.80 -11.41
C GLU A 704 -22.09 -2.29 -12.62
N ALA A 705 -23.30 -1.75 -12.86
CA ALA A 705 -24.08 -2.15 -14.03
C ALA A 705 -23.42 -1.74 -15.35
N ASN A 706 -22.74 -0.59 -15.37
CA ASN A 706 -22.08 -0.06 -16.55
C ASN A 706 -20.69 -0.66 -16.75
N TYR A 707 -19.93 -0.85 -15.67
CA TYR A 707 -18.49 -1.09 -15.73
C TYR A 707 -18.03 -2.43 -15.15
N ALA A 708 -18.93 -3.25 -14.58
CA ALA A 708 -18.55 -4.60 -14.17
C ALA A 708 -18.24 -5.46 -15.40
N GLY A 709 -16.98 -5.87 -15.52
CA GLY A 709 -16.47 -6.64 -16.66
C GLY A 709 -16.06 -5.80 -17.86
N ASP A 710 -16.12 -4.47 -17.76
CA ASP A 710 -15.39 -3.59 -18.67
C ASP A 710 -13.89 -3.71 -18.35
N LEU A 711 -13.09 -3.98 -19.37
CA LEU A 711 -11.65 -4.17 -19.20
C LEU A 711 -10.89 -2.85 -19.29
N ASP A 712 -11.38 -1.88 -20.06
CA ASP A 712 -10.70 -0.61 -20.28
C ASP A 712 -11.06 0.39 -19.17
N LEU A 713 -12.29 0.31 -18.65
CA LEU A 713 -12.84 1.20 -17.62
C LEU A 713 -13.54 0.38 -16.51
N PRO A 714 -12.81 -0.45 -15.73
CA PRO A 714 -13.40 -1.39 -14.78
C PRO A 714 -14.05 -0.72 -13.57
N ALA A 715 -15.09 -1.36 -13.03
CA ALA A 715 -15.70 -0.92 -11.78
C ALA A 715 -14.78 -1.11 -10.57
N TYR A 716 -14.79 -0.14 -9.65
CA TYR A 716 -14.05 -0.20 -8.38
C TYR A 716 -14.58 -1.32 -7.45
N ASN A 717 -13.71 -1.85 -6.60
CA ASN A 717 -14.10 -2.86 -5.61
C ASN A 717 -14.86 -2.25 -4.42
N LEU A 718 -16.19 -2.36 -4.46
CA LEU A 718 -17.10 -1.82 -3.43
C LEU A 718 -17.36 -2.77 -2.24
N THR A 719 -16.65 -3.89 -2.14
CA THR A 719 -16.94 -4.94 -1.13
C THR A 719 -16.77 -4.41 0.29
N ALA A 720 -15.63 -3.79 0.59
CA ALA A 720 -15.35 -3.29 1.93
C ALA A 720 -16.30 -2.15 2.33
N ALA A 721 -16.56 -1.21 1.42
CA ALA A 721 -17.57 -0.15 1.60
C ALA A 721 -18.95 -0.70 2.00
N ARG A 722 -19.43 -1.77 1.35
CA ARG A 722 -20.71 -2.41 1.68
C ARG A 722 -20.72 -3.06 3.06
N ILE A 723 -19.63 -3.75 3.40
CA ILE A 723 -19.40 -4.34 4.72
C ILE A 723 -19.47 -3.25 5.80
N GLY A 724 -18.82 -2.10 5.59
CA GLY A 724 -18.89 -0.93 6.49
C GLY A 724 -20.31 -0.33 6.59
N MET A 725 -20.97 -0.13 5.44
CA MET A 725 -22.33 0.40 5.35
C MET A 725 -23.37 -0.48 6.10
N GLU A 726 -23.25 -1.80 6.02
CA GLU A 726 -24.12 -2.73 6.74
C GLU A 726 -23.99 -2.52 8.26
N ARG A 727 -22.77 -2.38 8.78
CA ARG A 727 -22.50 -2.13 10.21
C ARG A 727 -23.06 -0.78 10.66
N ALA A 728 -22.80 0.27 9.89
CA ALA A 728 -23.37 1.60 10.13
C ALA A 728 -24.91 1.56 10.22
N THR A 729 -25.54 0.75 9.37
CA THR A 729 -27.00 0.55 9.40
C THR A 729 -27.50 -0.14 10.68
N LEU A 730 -26.67 -1.01 11.25
CA LEU A 730 -27.00 -1.78 12.45
C LEU A 730 -26.68 -1.04 13.75
N ASP A 731 -25.97 0.09 13.72
CA ASP A 731 -25.54 0.82 14.92
C ASP A 731 -26.71 1.30 15.79
N LEU A 732 -27.68 2.00 15.22
CA LEU A 732 -28.84 2.48 15.98
C LEU A 732 -29.72 1.31 16.51
N PRO A 733 -30.05 0.27 15.72
CA PRO A 733 -30.69 -0.94 16.23
C PRO A 733 -29.92 -1.61 17.39
N MET A 734 -28.60 -1.75 17.27
CA MET A 734 -27.75 -2.31 18.32
C MET A 734 -27.72 -1.43 19.57
N ALA A 735 -27.75 -0.10 19.41
CA ALA A 735 -27.86 0.84 20.53
C ALA A 735 -29.16 0.63 21.31
N TRP A 736 -30.29 0.50 20.61
CA TRP A 736 -31.58 0.23 21.24
C TRP A 736 -31.63 -1.12 21.95
N LEU A 737 -31.08 -2.16 21.32
CA LEU A 737 -30.95 -3.46 21.97
C LEU A 737 -30.07 -3.37 23.22
N ALA A 738 -28.94 -2.66 23.15
CA ALA A 738 -28.07 -2.42 24.29
C ALA A 738 -28.81 -1.68 25.42
N ARG A 739 -29.60 -0.65 25.12
CA ARG A 739 -30.45 0.08 26.09
C ARG A 739 -31.43 -0.85 26.78
N VAL A 740 -32.15 -1.68 26.03
CA VAL A 740 -33.13 -2.63 26.59
C VAL A 740 -32.44 -3.64 27.52
N ILE A 741 -31.35 -4.27 27.06
CA ILE A 741 -30.62 -5.25 27.86
C ILE A 741 -29.96 -4.58 29.08
N LEU A 742 -29.46 -3.35 28.96
CA LEU A 742 -28.90 -2.58 30.06
C LEU A 742 -29.95 -2.28 31.13
N VAL A 743 -31.17 -1.87 30.74
CA VAL A 743 -32.28 -1.65 31.68
C VAL A 743 -32.67 -2.96 32.36
N LEU A 744 -32.81 -4.06 31.62
CA LEU A 744 -33.11 -5.37 32.20
C LEU A 744 -32.01 -5.83 33.18
N LEU A 745 -30.75 -5.60 32.84
CA LEU A 745 -29.61 -5.89 33.70
C LEU A 745 -29.59 -4.99 34.94
N ALA A 746 -29.87 -3.69 34.80
CA ALA A 746 -29.98 -2.76 35.92
C ALA A 746 -31.11 -3.16 36.87
N LEU A 747 -32.27 -3.56 36.35
CA LEU A 747 -33.39 -4.09 37.13
C LEU A 747 -33.01 -5.40 37.85
N TRP A 748 -32.28 -6.30 37.17
CA TRP A 748 -31.77 -7.52 37.77
C TRP A 748 -30.79 -7.26 38.92
N LEU A 749 -29.86 -6.32 38.74
CA LEU A 749 -28.92 -5.91 39.79
C LEU A 749 -29.64 -5.20 40.95
N ALA A 750 -30.61 -4.34 40.68
CA ALA A 750 -31.45 -3.69 41.68
C ALA A 750 -32.25 -4.72 42.49
N LEU A 751 -32.83 -5.73 41.82
CA LEU A 751 -33.48 -6.87 42.48
C LEU A 751 -32.49 -7.61 43.39
N GLY A 752 -31.26 -7.84 42.93
CA GLY A 752 -30.20 -8.47 43.75
C GLY A 752 -29.80 -7.65 44.99
N ILE A 753 -29.79 -6.33 44.88
CA ILE A 753 -29.54 -5.40 46.00
C ILE A 753 -30.73 -5.42 47.01
N LEU A 754 -31.96 -5.38 46.49
CA LEU A 754 -33.19 -5.22 47.29
C LEU A 754 -33.77 -6.53 47.83
N ALA A 755 -33.41 -7.68 47.29
CA ALA A 755 -33.88 -9.02 47.70
C ALA A 755 -33.54 -9.41 49.16
N GLY A 756 -32.76 -8.56 49.86
CA GLY A 756 -32.61 -8.63 51.32
C GLY A 756 -33.81 -8.12 52.12
N ARG A 757 -34.75 -7.41 51.49
CA ARG A 757 -35.93 -6.82 52.12
C ARG A 757 -37.18 -7.66 51.84
N ALA A 758 -38.06 -7.76 52.83
CA ALA A 758 -39.24 -8.63 52.81
C ALA A 758 -40.10 -8.56 51.53
N PRO A 759 -40.48 -7.39 50.97
CA PRO A 759 -41.36 -7.35 49.79
C PRO A 759 -40.72 -7.93 48.52
N PHE A 760 -39.39 -7.79 48.35
CA PHE A 760 -38.68 -8.23 47.14
C PHE A 760 -38.16 -9.66 47.24
N SER A 761 -38.02 -10.21 48.45
CA SER A 761 -37.52 -11.58 48.68
C SER A 761 -38.40 -12.69 48.08
N ARG A 762 -39.67 -12.39 47.81
CA ARG A 762 -40.67 -13.32 47.24
C ARG A 762 -40.76 -13.28 45.72
N TRP A 763 -40.07 -12.35 45.06
CA TRP A 763 -40.14 -12.20 43.61
C TRP A 763 -39.41 -13.36 42.89
N PRO A 764 -39.93 -13.85 41.75
CA PRO A 764 -39.25 -14.85 40.94
C PRO A 764 -37.83 -14.39 40.59
N GLY A 765 -36.84 -15.27 40.77
CA GLY A 765 -35.44 -14.96 40.46
C GLY A 765 -34.69 -14.14 41.51
N ALA A 766 -35.37 -13.56 42.52
CA ALA A 766 -34.74 -12.69 43.54
C ALA A 766 -33.57 -13.35 44.29
N ALA A 767 -33.68 -14.65 44.60
CA ALA A 767 -32.63 -15.40 45.25
C ALA A 767 -31.37 -15.57 44.36
N ALA A 768 -31.55 -15.78 43.04
CA ALA A 768 -30.46 -15.88 42.08
C ALA A 768 -29.81 -14.52 41.82
N ALA A 769 -30.61 -13.47 41.65
CA ALA A 769 -30.14 -12.09 41.50
C ALA A 769 -29.32 -11.65 42.72
N ARG A 770 -29.80 -11.94 43.94
CA ARG A 770 -29.09 -11.68 45.19
C ARG A 770 -27.78 -12.44 45.28
N ALA A 771 -27.77 -13.71 44.84
CA ALA A 771 -26.59 -14.54 44.85
C ALA A 771 -25.51 -14.01 43.90
N LEU A 772 -25.86 -13.63 42.66
CA LEU A 772 -24.95 -13.01 41.68
C LEU A 772 -24.41 -11.67 42.20
N TRP A 773 -25.26 -10.80 42.73
CA TRP A 773 -24.82 -9.51 43.29
C TRP A 773 -23.87 -9.68 44.48
N LEU A 774 -24.22 -10.53 45.45
CA LEU A 774 -23.40 -10.76 46.64
C LEU A 774 -22.08 -11.44 46.29
N ALA A 775 -22.10 -12.49 45.48
CA ALA A 775 -20.90 -13.23 45.12
C ALA A 775 -20.00 -12.45 44.14
N GLY A 776 -20.56 -11.65 43.23
CA GLY A 776 -19.80 -10.82 42.30
C GLY A 776 -19.13 -9.61 42.95
N THR A 777 -19.77 -8.97 43.95
CA THR A 777 -19.19 -7.79 44.65
C THR A 777 -18.43 -8.16 45.92
N ARG A 778 -18.81 -9.25 46.58
CA ARG A 778 -18.23 -9.72 47.85
C ARG A 778 -17.98 -11.23 47.77
N PRO A 779 -17.00 -11.68 46.96
CA PRO A 779 -16.80 -13.09 46.63
C PRO A 779 -16.56 -14.01 47.84
N TRP A 780 -16.02 -13.48 48.94
CA TRP A 780 -15.88 -14.20 50.20
C TRP A 780 -17.20 -14.59 50.88
N ARG A 781 -18.35 -14.10 50.38
CA ARG A 781 -19.70 -14.50 50.82
C ARG A 781 -20.39 -15.45 49.84
N ALA A 782 -19.72 -15.89 48.78
CA ALA A 782 -20.34 -16.68 47.72
C ALA A 782 -20.98 -17.99 48.25
N THR A 783 -20.33 -18.66 49.20
CA THR A 783 -20.86 -19.87 49.84
C THR A 783 -22.19 -19.62 50.56
N ASP A 784 -22.28 -18.53 51.32
CA ASP A 784 -23.50 -18.11 52.01
C ASP A 784 -24.58 -17.71 51.01
N ALA A 785 -24.17 -17.05 49.91
CA ALA A 785 -25.06 -16.48 48.91
C ALA A 785 -25.80 -17.56 48.11
N VAL A 786 -25.24 -18.76 47.98
CA VAL A 786 -25.86 -19.89 47.25
C VAL A 786 -26.48 -20.94 48.17
N ALA A 787 -26.37 -20.78 49.49
CA ALA A 787 -26.94 -21.70 50.46
C ALA A 787 -28.48 -21.69 50.36
N GLY A 788 -29.09 -22.87 50.18
CA GLY A 788 -30.54 -23.01 50.12
C GLY A 788 -31.20 -22.58 48.79
N LEU A 789 -30.43 -22.35 47.72
CA LEU A 789 -31.02 -22.03 46.41
C LEU A 789 -31.82 -23.21 45.82
N SER A 790 -33.00 -22.89 45.27
CA SER A 790 -33.84 -23.84 44.53
C SER A 790 -33.18 -24.30 43.22
N ARG A 791 -33.71 -25.36 42.58
CA ARG A 791 -33.25 -25.81 41.27
C ARG A 791 -33.37 -24.70 40.22
N LEU A 792 -34.51 -24.00 40.20
CA LEU A 792 -34.73 -22.88 39.28
C LEU A 792 -33.69 -21.76 39.48
N SER A 793 -33.41 -21.38 40.74
CA SER A 793 -32.40 -20.35 41.03
C SER A 793 -31.00 -20.75 40.58
N LYS A 794 -30.64 -22.04 40.67
CA LYS A 794 -29.36 -22.56 40.19
C LYS A 794 -29.25 -22.51 38.66
N VAL A 795 -30.33 -22.81 37.93
CA VAL A 795 -30.37 -22.63 36.46
C VAL A 795 -30.15 -21.16 36.10
N LEU A 796 -30.81 -20.23 36.80
CA LEU A 796 -30.67 -18.79 36.58
C LEU A 796 -29.25 -18.27 36.86
N LEU A 797 -28.49 -18.88 37.77
CA LEU A 797 -27.08 -18.52 38.01
C LEU A 797 -26.17 -18.78 36.79
N VAL A 798 -26.56 -19.69 35.91
CA VAL A 798 -25.79 -20.05 34.70
C VAL A 798 -26.36 -19.34 33.49
N VAL A 799 -27.68 -19.46 33.27
CA VAL A 799 -28.34 -18.96 32.06
C VAL A 799 -28.26 -17.45 31.96
N VAL A 800 -28.46 -16.70 33.06
CA VAL A 800 -28.47 -15.24 33.00
C VAL A 800 -27.08 -14.68 32.61
N PRO A 801 -25.97 -15.02 33.30
CA PRO A 801 -24.65 -14.54 32.88
C PRO A 801 -24.22 -15.04 31.49
N ALA A 802 -24.56 -16.29 31.12
CA ALA A 802 -24.25 -16.82 29.79
C ALA A 802 -25.00 -16.07 28.69
N ALA A 803 -26.30 -15.84 28.86
CA ALA A 803 -27.10 -15.05 27.91
C ALA A 803 -26.61 -13.61 27.82
N LEU A 804 -26.28 -12.97 28.95
CA LEU A 804 -25.71 -11.62 28.97
C LEU A 804 -24.37 -11.56 28.24
N LEU A 805 -23.50 -12.56 28.40
CA LEU A 805 -22.24 -12.63 27.69
C LEU A 805 -22.46 -12.78 26.19
N VAL A 806 -23.29 -13.75 25.76
CA VAL A 806 -23.58 -13.99 24.33
C VAL A 806 -24.23 -12.76 23.70
N VAL A 807 -25.28 -12.21 24.31
CA VAL A 807 -26.00 -11.06 23.77
C VAL A 807 -25.13 -9.81 23.75
N SER A 808 -24.35 -9.52 24.80
CA SER A 808 -23.49 -8.33 24.81
C SER A 808 -22.35 -8.40 23.79
N ARG A 809 -21.79 -9.59 23.55
CA ARG A 809 -20.78 -9.80 22.50
C ARG A 809 -21.41 -9.81 21.11
N GLY A 810 -22.61 -10.36 20.98
CA GLY A 810 -23.41 -10.26 19.76
C GLY A 810 -23.68 -8.80 19.39
N ILE A 811 -24.14 -7.98 20.34
CA ILE A 811 -24.36 -6.54 20.10
C ILE A 811 -23.05 -5.86 19.68
N LEU A 812 -21.95 -6.05 20.41
CA LEU A 812 -20.64 -5.47 20.08
C LEU A 812 -20.16 -5.81 18.65
N THR A 813 -20.61 -6.94 18.11
CA THR A 813 -20.21 -7.47 16.81
C THR A 813 -21.34 -7.42 15.78
N TRP A 814 -22.39 -6.61 16.05
CA TRP A 814 -23.61 -6.49 15.24
C TRP A 814 -24.31 -7.83 14.91
N PHE A 815 -23.98 -8.90 15.64
CA PHE A 815 -24.34 -10.31 15.37
C PHE A 815 -23.83 -10.86 14.04
N ILE A 816 -22.84 -10.23 13.42
CA ILE A 816 -22.27 -10.62 12.12
C ILE A 816 -20.79 -11.07 12.20
N ALA A 817 -20.18 -11.09 13.40
CA ALA A 817 -18.81 -11.61 13.61
C ALA A 817 -18.76 -12.90 14.45
N PRO A 818 -19.15 -14.07 13.88
CA PRO A 818 -19.19 -15.32 14.62
C PRO A 818 -17.80 -15.76 15.13
N THR A 819 -16.70 -15.49 14.43
CA THR A 819 -15.34 -15.86 14.85
C THR A 819 -14.98 -15.19 16.17
N HIS A 820 -15.27 -13.89 16.32
CA HIS A 820 -15.03 -13.16 17.58
C HIS A 820 -15.83 -13.77 18.75
N LEU A 821 -17.10 -14.09 18.50
CA LEU A 821 -17.97 -14.70 19.51
C LEU A 821 -17.48 -16.11 19.88
N LEU A 822 -17.16 -16.96 18.90
CA LEU A 822 -16.67 -18.32 19.10
C LEU A 822 -15.37 -18.33 19.90
N PHE A 823 -14.40 -17.49 19.53
CA PHE A 823 -13.12 -17.40 20.23
C PHE A 823 -13.29 -16.92 21.68
N THR A 824 -14.15 -15.91 21.89
CA THR A 824 -14.49 -15.43 23.23
C THR A 824 -15.16 -16.51 24.07
N LEU A 825 -16.15 -17.22 23.52
CA LEU A 825 -16.87 -18.27 24.23
C LEU A 825 -15.97 -19.48 24.51
N ALA A 826 -15.11 -19.87 23.57
CA ALA A 826 -14.11 -20.91 23.76
C ALA A 826 -13.17 -20.59 24.93
N ALA A 827 -12.67 -19.35 25.02
CA ALA A 827 -11.84 -18.90 26.14
C ALA A 827 -12.56 -19.08 27.50
N TRP A 828 -13.83 -18.66 27.59
CA TRP A 828 -14.62 -18.81 28.82
C TRP A 828 -14.93 -20.26 29.15
N LEU A 829 -15.22 -21.10 28.16
CA LEU A 829 -15.52 -22.52 28.34
C LEU A 829 -14.27 -23.30 28.79
N VAL A 830 -13.10 -23.04 28.19
CA VAL A 830 -11.83 -23.63 28.60
C VAL A 830 -11.47 -23.21 30.02
N PHE A 831 -11.63 -21.92 30.36
CA PHE A 831 -11.41 -21.44 31.72
C PHE A 831 -12.35 -22.16 32.71
N ALA A 832 -13.64 -22.23 32.40
CA ALA A 832 -14.63 -22.91 33.24
C ALA A 832 -14.32 -24.40 33.40
N ALA A 833 -13.88 -25.09 32.33
CA ALA A 833 -13.46 -26.49 32.37
C ALA A 833 -12.23 -26.69 33.25
N GLY A 834 -11.21 -25.83 33.13
CA GLY A 834 -10.02 -25.85 33.98
C GLY A 834 -10.36 -25.71 35.47
N ILE A 835 -11.26 -24.79 35.81
CA ILE A 835 -11.78 -24.63 37.17
C ILE A 835 -12.58 -25.87 37.60
N ALA A 836 -13.44 -26.41 36.75
CA ALA A 836 -14.27 -27.59 37.05
C ALA A 836 -13.43 -28.84 37.38
N VAL A 837 -12.29 -29.03 36.72
CA VAL A 837 -11.35 -30.14 37.01
C VAL A 837 -10.84 -30.08 38.45
N VAL A 838 -10.51 -28.89 38.95
CA VAL A 838 -10.05 -28.71 40.33
C VAL A 838 -11.20 -28.87 41.35
N MET A 839 -12.42 -28.54 40.95
CA MET A 839 -13.61 -28.55 41.80
C MET A 839 -14.32 -29.91 41.92
N ARG A 840 -13.77 -31.02 41.38
CA ARG A 840 -14.42 -32.35 41.37
C ARG A 840 -15.02 -32.84 42.71
N LYS A 841 -14.52 -32.36 43.86
CA LYS A 841 -14.98 -32.73 45.22
C LYS A 841 -15.66 -31.57 45.98
N SER A 842 -15.93 -30.45 45.32
CA SER A 842 -16.41 -29.20 45.90
C SER A 842 -17.64 -28.70 45.15
N SER A 843 -18.42 -27.80 45.77
CA SER A 843 -19.64 -27.27 45.15
C SER A 843 -19.29 -26.21 44.09
N PRO A 844 -19.74 -26.34 42.83
CA PRO A 844 -19.44 -25.37 41.78
C PRO A 844 -20.24 -24.05 41.93
N TRP A 845 -21.36 -24.09 42.63
CA TRP A 845 -22.33 -22.99 42.69
C TRP A 845 -21.78 -21.66 43.24
N PRO A 846 -20.95 -21.62 44.31
CA PRO A 846 -20.34 -20.37 44.77
C PRO A 846 -19.42 -19.72 43.72
N VAL A 847 -18.73 -20.52 42.93
CA VAL A 847 -17.80 -20.03 41.90
C VAL A 847 -18.58 -19.53 40.68
N ILE A 848 -19.60 -20.28 40.26
CA ILE A 848 -20.54 -19.86 39.20
C ILE A 848 -21.20 -18.53 39.58
N ALA A 849 -21.69 -18.38 40.82
CA ALA A 849 -22.30 -17.13 41.27
C ALA A 849 -21.31 -15.96 41.31
N ALA A 850 -20.06 -16.19 41.72
CA ALA A 850 -19.03 -15.15 41.77
C ALA A 850 -18.59 -14.71 40.37
N ALA A 851 -18.29 -15.67 39.48
CA ALA A 851 -17.95 -15.42 38.08
C ALA A 851 -19.10 -14.71 37.35
N GLY A 852 -20.32 -15.26 37.45
CA GLY A 852 -21.50 -14.70 36.79
C GLY A 852 -21.84 -13.29 37.27
N GLY A 853 -21.70 -13.02 38.57
CA GLY A 853 -21.89 -11.68 39.13
C GLY A 853 -20.83 -10.68 38.66
N ALA A 854 -19.56 -11.08 38.59
CA ALA A 854 -18.48 -10.24 38.10
C ALA A 854 -18.59 -9.98 36.58
N ILE A 855 -18.96 -11.00 35.78
CA ILE A 855 -19.27 -10.87 34.35
C ILE A 855 -20.41 -9.86 34.15
N ALA A 856 -21.47 -9.93 34.95
CA ALA A 856 -22.58 -8.97 34.86
C ALA A 856 -22.10 -7.51 35.03
N LEU A 857 -21.17 -7.24 35.95
CA LEU A 857 -20.59 -5.89 36.12
C LEU A 857 -19.80 -5.43 34.89
N ARG A 858 -19.03 -6.33 34.26
CA ARG A 858 -18.33 -6.05 33.00
C ARG A 858 -19.30 -5.80 31.85
N VAL A 859 -20.40 -6.57 31.78
CA VAL A 859 -21.44 -6.40 30.77
C VAL A 859 -22.16 -5.06 30.93
N VAL A 860 -22.38 -4.58 32.16
CA VAL A 860 -22.91 -3.22 32.39
C VAL A 860 -22.03 -2.17 31.74
N LEU A 861 -20.71 -2.22 31.96
CA LEU A 861 -19.77 -1.26 31.36
C LEU A 861 -19.87 -1.27 29.83
N LEU A 862 -19.81 -2.45 29.21
CA LEU A 862 -19.91 -2.57 27.76
C LEU A 862 -21.25 -2.02 27.23
N LEU A 863 -22.37 -2.49 27.78
CA LEU A 863 -23.70 -2.07 27.34
C LEU A 863 -23.95 -0.58 27.58
N ALA A 864 -23.36 0.01 28.62
CA ALA A 864 -23.49 1.45 28.87
C ALA A 864 -22.88 2.28 27.73
N VAL A 865 -21.73 1.86 27.19
CA VAL A 865 -21.10 2.55 26.04
C VAL A 865 -21.87 2.25 24.75
N LEU A 866 -22.22 0.99 24.50
CA LEU A 866 -22.99 0.61 23.32
C LEU A 866 -24.40 1.23 23.29
N ALA A 867 -25.01 1.51 24.45
CA ALA A 867 -26.33 2.12 24.56
C ALA A 867 -26.38 3.57 24.04
N VAL A 868 -25.24 4.23 23.84
CA VAL A 868 -25.22 5.60 23.31
C VAL A 868 -25.68 5.59 21.85
N ARG A 869 -24.87 5.01 20.96
CA ARG A 869 -25.12 4.96 19.50
C ARG A 869 -24.65 3.64 18.85
N GLY A 870 -24.49 2.57 19.63
CA GLY A 870 -24.14 1.25 19.11
C GLY A 870 -22.64 0.99 19.09
N PRO A 871 -22.19 -0.11 18.46
CA PRO A 871 -20.78 -0.47 18.39
C PRO A 871 -19.93 0.49 17.55
N GLY A 872 -20.48 1.14 16.53
CA GLY A 872 -19.80 2.20 15.78
C GLY A 872 -19.30 3.32 16.70
N TYR A 873 -20.13 3.78 17.64
CA TYR A 873 -19.70 4.80 18.61
C TYR A 873 -18.59 4.31 19.55
N TYR A 874 -18.62 3.03 19.92
CA TYR A 874 -17.56 2.43 20.72
C TYR A 874 -16.22 2.45 19.97
N TRP A 875 -16.23 2.08 18.68
CA TRP A 875 -15.02 2.04 17.86
C TRP A 875 -14.55 3.45 17.47
N PHE A 876 -15.46 4.35 17.11
CA PHE A 876 -15.16 5.77 16.88
C PHE A 876 -14.39 6.39 18.05
N GLY A 877 -14.91 6.25 19.28
CA GLY A 877 -14.22 6.75 20.47
C GLY A 877 -12.93 5.97 20.78
N PHE A 878 -12.86 4.70 20.41
CA PHE A 878 -11.62 3.92 20.53
C PHE A 878 -10.52 4.47 19.61
N TRP A 879 -10.82 4.86 18.37
CA TRP A 879 -9.80 5.38 17.45
C TRP A 879 -9.44 6.83 17.75
N THR A 880 -10.44 7.69 17.95
CA THR A 880 -10.30 9.15 17.86
C THR A 880 -10.22 9.87 19.21
N ASP A 881 -10.61 9.23 20.32
CA ASP A 881 -10.59 9.84 21.66
C ASP A 881 -9.64 9.08 22.62
N PRO A 882 -8.39 9.55 22.77
CA PRO A 882 -7.41 8.93 23.66
C PRO A 882 -7.88 8.86 25.12
N THR A 883 -8.68 9.82 25.58
CA THR A 883 -9.17 9.88 26.96
C THR A 883 -10.26 8.84 27.19
N ALA A 884 -11.27 8.80 26.31
CA ALA A 884 -12.34 7.81 26.40
C ALA A 884 -11.80 6.38 26.25
N ARG A 885 -10.91 6.15 25.27
CA ARG A 885 -10.20 4.88 25.10
C ARG A 885 -9.48 4.46 26.38
N THR A 886 -8.65 5.35 26.93
CA THR A 886 -7.84 5.05 28.12
C THR A 886 -8.70 4.72 29.33
N LEU A 887 -9.76 5.50 29.57
CA LEU A 887 -10.71 5.27 30.65
C LEU A 887 -11.44 3.94 30.48
N TYR A 888 -11.94 3.65 29.28
CA TYR A 888 -12.65 2.40 29.00
C TYR A 888 -11.74 1.18 29.20
N ILE A 889 -10.56 1.15 28.58
CA ILE A 889 -9.61 0.03 28.69
C ILE A 889 -9.24 -0.20 30.15
N THR A 890 -8.94 0.87 30.90
CA THR A 890 -8.58 0.79 32.32
C THR A 890 -9.65 0.07 33.14
N VAL A 891 -10.91 0.50 33.00
CA VAL A 891 -12.01 -0.09 33.77
C VAL A 891 -12.39 -1.47 33.23
N ALA A 892 -12.41 -1.67 31.91
CA ALA A 892 -12.74 -2.94 31.29
C ALA A 892 -11.72 -4.04 31.66
N PHE A 893 -10.43 -3.72 31.66
CA PHE A 893 -9.37 -4.62 32.09
C PHE A 893 -9.48 -4.92 33.59
N ALA A 894 -9.69 -3.90 34.43
CA ALA A 894 -9.87 -4.10 35.87
C ALA A 894 -11.07 -5.00 36.18
N LEU A 895 -12.20 -4.82 35.47
CA LEU A 895 -13.38 -5.67 35.60
C LEU A 895 -13.15 -7.09 35.08
N PHE A 896 -12.35 -7.27 34.03
CA PHE A 896 -11.94 -8.59 33.57
C PHE A 896 -11.08 -9.32 34.61
N ALA A 897 -10.04 -8.67 35.13
CA ALA A 897 -9.18 -9.21 36.17
C ALA A 897 -9.97 -9.46 37.47
N TRP A 898 -10.98 -8.64 37.76
CA TRP A 898 -11.90 -8.86 38.88
C TRP A 898 -12.66 -10.18 38.77
N VAL A 899 -13.00 -10.67 37.56
CA VAL A 899 -13.60 -12.01 37.41
C VAL A 899 -12.66 -13.09 37.93
N LEU A 900 -11.37 -13.02 37.58
CA LEU A 900 -10.35 -13.96 38.05
C LEU A 900 -10.18 -13.90 39.58
N VAL A 901 -10.14 -12.68 40.15
CA VAL A 901 -10.08 -12.46 41.60
C VAL A 901 -11.33 -13.01 42.30
N ALA A 902 -12.52 -12.75 41.75
CA ALA A 902 -13.79 -13.22 42.33
C ALA A 902 -13.88 -14.76 42.34
N VAL A 903 -13.46 -15.42 41.26
CA VAL A 903 -13.33 -16.88 41.18
C VAL A 903 -12.32 -17.38 42.22
N GLY A 904 -11.13 -16.78 42.28
CA GLY A 904 -10.08 -17.16 43.22
C GLY A 904 -10.50 -17.01 44.69
N TRP A 905 -11.14 -15.91 45.06
CA TRP A 905 -11.62 -15.68 46.43
C TRP A 905 -12.80 -16.58 46.81
N SER A 906 -13.69 -16.89 45.87
CA SER A 906 -14.76 -17.86 46.08
C SER A 906 -14.20 -19.28 46.28
N LEU A 907 -13.21 -19.68 45.48
CA LEU A 907 -12.49 -20.95 45.62
C LEU A 907 -11.69 -21.03 46.93
N ALA A 908 -11.05 -19.93 47.34
CA ALA A 908 -10.22 -19.89 48.55
C ALA A 908 -11.01 -20.29 49.81
N GLY A 909 -12.31 -19.98 49.85
CA GLY A 909 -13.21 -20.39 50.92
C GLY A 909 -13.51 -21.89 50.98
N GLN A 910 -13.24 -22.65 49.90
CA GLN A 910 -13.52 -24.09 49.80
C GLN A 910 -12.25 -24.95 49.84
N ILE A 911 -11.18 -24.52 49.14
CA ILE A 911 -9.97 -25.33 48.93
C ILE A 911 -8.68 -24.69 49.48
N GLY A 912 -8.79 -23.52 50.11
CA GLY A 912 -7.67 -22.75 50.66
C GLY A 912 -7.02 -21.82 49.64
N GLY A 913 -6.50 -20.68 50.11
CA GLY A 913 -6.00 -19.59 49.27
C GLY A 913 -4.94 -20.02 48.25
N ARG A 914 -3.93 -20.78 48.68
CA ARG A 914 -2.85 -21.26 47.80
C ARG A 914 -3.38 -22.07 46.61
N ARG A 915 -4.26 -23.05 46.87
CA ARG A 915 -4.80 -23.94 45.84
C ARG A 915 -5.79 -23.21 44.93
N ALA A 916 -6.50 -22.21 45.46
CA ALA A 916 -7.38 -21.36 44.67
C ALA A 916 -6.61 -20.46 43.70
N THR A 917 -5.52 -19.84 44.15
CA THR A 917 -4.59 -19.11 43.27
C THR A 917 -4.02 -20.04 42.20
N GLY A 918 -3.59 -21.24 42.59
CA GLY A 918 -3.11 -22.24 41.63
C GLY A 918 -4.15 -22.65 40.60
N ALA A 919 -5.41 -22.82 41.00
CA ALA A 919 -6.50 -23.16 40.10
C ALA A 919 -6.81 -22.05 39.08
N VAL A 920 -6.83 -20.78 39.52
CA VAL A 920 -7.08 -19.64 38.62
C VAL A 920 -5.91 -19.46 37.65
N LEU A 921 -4.66 -19.46 38.14
CA LEU A 921 -3.47 -19.38 37.27
C LEU A 921 -3.42 -20.55 36.28
N GLY A 922 -3.71 -21.77 36.74
CA GLY A 922 -3.74 -22.95 35.90
C GLY A 922 -4.83 -22.89 34.82
N ALA A 923 -6.05 -22.47 35.17
CA ALA A 923 -7.13 -22.32 34.21
C ALA A 923 -6.87 -21.18 33.19
N SER A 924 -6.31 -20.05 33.64
CA SER A 924 -5.89 -18.97 32.73
C SER A 924 -4.75 -19.41 31.81
N GLY A 925 -3.78 -20.16 32.33
CA GLY A 925 -2.70 -20.75 31.54
C GLY A 925 -3.21 -21.73 30.49
N LEU A 926 -4.19 -22.58 30.84
CA LEU A 926 -4.83 -23.51 29.91
C LEU A 926 -5.50 -22.78 28.74
N VAL A 927 -6.17 -21.64 28.98
CA VAL A 927 -6.76 -20.82 27.91
C VAL A 927 -5.69 -20.33 26.95
N LEU A 928 -4.60 -19.77 27.48
CA LEU A 928 -3.51 -19.23 26.66
C LEU A 928 -2.78 -20.32 25.86
N VAL A 929 -2.55 -21.50 26.44
CA VAL A 929 -1.95 -22.65 25.74
C VAL A 929 -2.84 -23.10 24.59
N LEU A 930 -4.13 -23.34 24.84
CA LEU A 930 -5.01 -23.90 23.82
C LEU A 930 -5.32 -22.91 22.70
N LEU A 931 -5.61 -21.66 23.04
CA LEU A 931 -5.95 -20.64 22.04
C LEU A 931 -4.70 -20.08 21.35
N GLY A 932 -3.62 -19.83 22.08
CA GLY A 932 -2.34 -19.42 21.50
C GLY A 932 -1.75 -20.53 20.61
N GLY A 933 -1.83 -21.79 21.03
CA GLY A 933 -1.44 -22.93 20.21
C GLY A 933 -2.33 -23.11 18.98
N PHE A 934 -3.65 -22.92 19.11
CA PHE A 934 -4.56 -22.95 17.96
C PHE A 934 -4.21 -21.87 16.93
N LEU A 935 -4.00 -20.62 17.37
CA LEU A 935 -3.58 -19.53 16.48
C LEU A 935 -2.19 -19.77 15.88
N GLY A 936 -1.27 -20.36 16.65
CA GLY A 936 0.05 -20.73 16.17
C GLY A 936 0.02 -21.81 15.08
N VAL A 937 -0.96 -22.73 15.12
CA VAL A 937 -1.16 -23.78 14.12
C VAL A 937 -1.92 -23.29 12.88
N VAL A 938 -2.96 -22.48 13.08
CA VAL A 938 -3.73 -21.89 11.96
C VAL A 938 -2.92 -20.82 11.22
N GLY A 939 -2.06 -20.10 11.93
CA GLY A 939 -1.38 -18.91 11.42
C GLY A 939 -2.06 -17.64 11.90
N LEU A 940 -1.27 -16.69 12.42
CA LEU A 940 -1.78 -15.44 12.98
C LEU A 940 -2.42 -14.56 11.90
N GLU A 941 -1.76 -14.41 10.75
CA GLU A 941 -2.24 -13.62 9.61
C GLU A 941 -3.63 -14.08 9.18
N GLN A 942 -3.77 -15.37 8.82
CA GLN A 942 -5.05 -15.93 8.38
C GLN A 942 -6.17 -15.73 9.41
N ALA A 943 -5.88 -15.89 10.70
CA ALA A 943 -6.85 -15.69 11.76
C ALA A 943 -7.28 -14.23 11.90
N LEU A 944 -6.33 -13.28 11.77
CA LEU A 944 -6.61 -11.85 11.82
C LEU A 944 -7.39 -11.37 10.60
N THR A 945 -7.06 -11.85 9.40
CA THR A 945 -7.80 -11.53 8.16
C THR A 945 -9.25 -11.98 8.25
N VAL A 946 -9.51 -13.24 8.64
CA VAL A 946 -10.89 -13.75 8.83
C VAL A 946 -11.64 -12.97 9.91
N TRP A 947 -10.95 -12.60 10.99
CA TRP A 947 -11.55 -11.79 12.04
C TRP A 947 -11.87 -10.38 11.56
N ASN A 948 -10.99 -9.76 10.76
CA ASN A 948 -11.18 -8.42 10.25
C ASN A 948 -12.24 -8.37 9.15
N ASP A 949 -12.39 -9.39 8.30
CA ASP A 949 -13.50 -9.50 7.34
C ASP A 949 -14.88 -9.45 8.03
N GLN A 950 -14.92 -10.00 9.23
CA GLN A 950 -16.13 -10.04 10.05
C GLN A 950 -16.31 -8.81 10.94
N MET A 951 -15.25 -8.08 11.27
CA MET A 951 -15.34 -6.93 12.16
C MET A 951 -15.28 -5.58 11.42
N ALA A 952 -14.55 -5.51 10.31
CA ALA A 952 -14.24 -4.31 9.52
C ALA A 952 -13.69 -3.18 10.39
N LEU A 953 -12.61 -3.47 11.12
CA LEU A 953 -12.02 -2.53 12.07
C LEU A 953 -10.69 -1.98 11.60
N LEU A 954 -9.84 -2.84 11.04
CA LEU A 954 -8.55 -2.48 10.47
C LEU A 954 -8.69 -2.33 8.95
N PRO A 955 -7.77 -1.61 8.28
CA PRO A 955 -7.81 -1.43 6.83
C PRO A 955 -8.01 -2.77 6.10
N TRP A 956 -9.08 -2.85 5.32
CA TRP A 956 -9.52 -4.13 4.76
C TRP A 956 -8.59 -4.61 3.65
N GLY A 957 -8.17 -3.71 2.76
CA GLY A 957 -7.23 -4.02 1.67
C GLY A 957 -5.83 -4.37 2.18
N LEU A 958 -5.38 -3.75 3.28
CA LEU A 958 -4.07 -4.03 3.89
C LEU A 958 -3.88 -5.52 4.21
N SER A 959 -4.92 -6.16 4.77
CA SER A 959 -4.89 -7.60 5.11
C SER A 959 -4.75 -8.54 3.92
N ARG A 960 -4.98 -8.05 2.70
CA ARG A 960 -4.99 -8.84 1.45
C ARG A 960 -3.77 -8.59 0.59
N ILE A 961 -3.26 -7.36 0.61
CA ILE A 961 -2.16 -6.93 -0.26
C ILE A 961 -0.83 -7.05 0.48
N LEU A 962 -0.71 -6.46 1.67
CA LEU A 962 0.56 -6.40 2.42
C LEU A 962 0.62 -7.38 3.61
N GLY A 963 -0.55 -7.82 4.11
CA GLY A 963 -0.68 -8.65 5.31
C GLY A 963 -0.59 -7.82 6.60
N LEU A 964 -1.51 -8.04 7.53
CA LEU A 964 -1.61 -7.28 8.78
C LEU A 964 -0.39 -7.48 9.68
N THR A 965 0.14 -8.70 9.75
CA THR A 965 1.28 -9.02 10.63
C THR A 965 2.61 -8.52 10.10
N VAL A 966 2.79 -8.55 8.77
CA VAL A 966 3.99 -8.01 8.12
C VAL A 966 4.00 -6.49 8.26
N TYR A 967 2.92 -5.83 7.87
CA TYR A 967 2.86 -4.37 7.82
C TYR A 967 2.81 -3.71 9.21
N LEU A 968 2.20 -4.36 10.22
CA LEU A 968 2.20 -3.87 11.61
C LEU A 968 3.38 -4.41 12.43
N GLU A 969 4.35 -5.07 11.79
CA GLU A 969 5.52 -5.70 12.43
C GLU A 969 5.16 -6.62 13.61
N ILE A 970 4.01 -7.30 13.54
CA ILE A 970 3.56 -8.23 14.59
C ILE A 970 4.27 -9.56 14.36
N PRO A 971 5.15 -10.02 15.28
CA PRO A 971 5.89 -11.25 15.06
C PRO A 971 4.94 -12.44 14.89
N ALA A 972 5.13 -13.23 13.83
CA ALA A 972 4.35 -14.45 13.59
C ALA A 972 4.45 -15.46 14.76
N SER A 973 5.49 -15.36 15.58
CA SER A 973 5.72 -16.14 16.80
C SER A 973 4.92 -15.68 18.02
N THR A 974 4.20 -14.56 17.96
CA THR A 974 3.40 -13.99 19.06
C THR A 974 2.43 -15.01 19.69
N PRO A 975 1.68 -15.83 18.92
CA PRO A 975 0.81 -16.85 19.51
C PRO A 975 1.57 -17.91 20.31
N TRP A 976 2.80 -18.24 19.89
CA TRP A 976 3.67 -19.19 20.59
C TRP A 976 4.22 -18.61 21.89
N TYR A 977 4.56 -17.32 21.94
CA TYR A 977 4.91 -16.65 23.19
C TYR A 977 3.73 -16.64 24.18
N ALA A 978 2.51 -16.38 23.70
CA ALA A 978 1.31 -16.49 24.52
C ALA A 978 1.08 -17.92 25.05
N ALA A 979 1.27 -18.93 24.19
CA ALA A 979 1.15 -20.33 24.58
C ALA A 979 2.23 -20.75 25.60
N ALA A 980 3.48 -20.32 25.41
CA ALA A 980 4.59 -20.59 26.32
C ALA A 980 4.38 -19.94 27.70
N PHE A 981 3.95 -18.68 27.73
CA PHE A 981 3.55 -18.00 28.97
C PHE A 981 2.36 -18.71 29.64
N GLY A 982 1.39 -19.15 28.85
CA GLY A 982 0.28 -19.99 29.30
C GLY A 982 0.74 -21.29 29.95
N ALA A 983 1.72 -21.97 29.35
CA ALA A 983 2.29 -23.21 29.87
C ALA A 983 3.00 -22.99 31.21
N LEU A 984 3.75 -21.88 31.34
CA LEU A 984 4.35 -21.48 32.61
C LEU A 984 3.28 -21.25 33.69
N LEU A 985 2.21 -20.50 33.38
CA LEU A 985 1.10 -20.29 34.31
C LEU A 985 0.40 -21.61 34.68
N LEU A 986 0.28 -22.54 33.73
CA LEU A 986 -0.29 -23.86 33.95
C LEU A 986 0.56 -24.70 34.91
N VAL A 987 1.88 -24.71 34.73
CA VAL A 987 2.83 -25.42 35.61
C VAL A 987 2.84 -24.82 37.01
N VAL A 988 3.00 -23.49 37.13
CA VAL A 988 2.96 -22.79 38.42
C VAL A 988 1.61 -23.02 39.10
N GLY A 989 0.52 -22.95 38.35
CA GLY A 989 -0.83 -23.23 38.82
C GLY A 989 -0.97 -24.64 39.39
N ALA A 990 -0.48 -25.65 38.67
CA ALA A 990 -0.47 -27.05 39.09
C ALA A 990 0.36 -27.26 40.36
N LEU A 991 1.57 -26.69 40.44
CA LEU A 991 2.45 -26.78 41.62
C LEU A 991 1.79 -26.19 42.88
N LEU A 992 1.11 -25.05 42.75
CA LEU A 992 0.38 -24.41 43.84
C LEU A 992 -0.86 -25.23 44.27
N ALA A 993 -1.49 -25.93 43.32
CA ALA A 993 -2.66 -26.77 43.53
C ALA A 993 -2.33 -28.15 44.16
N LEU A 994 -1.08 -28.63 44.06
CA LEU A 994 -0.62 -29.87 44.68
C LEU A 994 -0.68 -29.82 46.22
N ARG A 995 -1.08 -30.94 46.84
CA ARG A 995 -0.99 -31.14 48.29
C ARG A 995 0.42 -31.61 48.62
N TRP A 996 1.27 -30.71 49.08
CA TRP A 996 2.55 -31.09 49.65
C TRP A 996 2.28 -31.70 51.02
N ARG A 997 2.41 -33.02 51.15
CA ARG A 997 2.44 -33.67 52.47
C ARG A 997 3.65 -33.11 53.19
N ARG A 998 3.45 -32.37 54.29
CA ARG A 998 4.52 -32.17 55.27
C ARG A 998 4.83 -33.55 55.83
N SER A 999 6.02 -34.08 55.57
CA SER A 999 6.56 -35.19 56.35
C SER A 999 6.52 -34.75 57.80
N ALA A 1000 5.74 -35.47 58.61
CA ALA A 1000 5.72 -35.27 60.04
C ALA A 1000 7.14 -35.54 60.55
N VAL A 1001 7.76 -34.54 61.17
CA VAL A 1001 8.92 -34.77 62.02
C VAL A 1001 8.35 -35.41 63.29
N ASP A 1002 8.67 -36.69 63.50
CA ASP A 1002 8.39 -37.39 64.74
C ASP A 1002 9.08 -36.67 65.90
N SER A 1003 8.30 -35.96 66.72
CA SER A 1003 8.72 -35.59 68.06
C SER A 1003 8.58 -36.81 68.97
N SER A 1004 9.70 -37.48 69.24
CA SER A 1004 9.81 -38.46 70.33
C SER A 1004 9.58 -37.78 71.70
N PRO A 1005 9.00 -38.48 72.69
CA PRO A 1005 8.75 -37.89 74.00
C PRO A 1005 9.98 -37.98 74.90
N ALA A 1006 10.37 -36.86 75.49
CA ALA A 1006 11.07 -36.76 76.77
C ALA A 1006 10.69 -35.43 77.43
#